data_AF-A0AAE0RZC4-F1
#
_entry.id   AF-A0AAE0RZC4-F1
#
_cell.length_a   1.000
_cell.length_b   1.000
_cell.length_c   1.000
_cell.angle_alpha   90.00
_cell.angle_beta   90.00
_cell.angle_gamma   90.00
#
_symmetry.space_group_name_H-M   'P 1'
#
loop_
_entity.id
_entity.type
_entity.pdbx_description
1 polymer ?
#
loop_
_entity_poly.entity_id
_entity_poly.type
_entity_poly.pdbx_seq_one_letter_code
_entity_poly.pdbx_strand_id
1 'polypeptide(L)'
;MDLNEKIIIEKLQERGLKITPQRVAIYKAVTKLNNHPTAENIIDYIKVNYPNISVGTVYKVLDSFVENNILKKVKTENGIMRYDEVLTNHHHLYCTETDRIEDYEDENLSQIINDYFKSKEIQNFQIEDIKLQITGAGTSNKDWWPNRLNLGILRQHSSLVNPLDKGFNYAEEFKKLNLKDVKKDIFDLMTTSQDWWPADYGHYGPLFIRMAWHSAGTYRIADGRGGGGRGNQRFAPLNSWPDNGNLDKARYLLWPIKQKYGNKLSWADLMILAGNCALESMGFKTFGFGGGRVDIYEPEQDINWGNETEWLGDKRYSGDRDLANPLAAVQMGLIYVNPEGPNGTPDPVASGRDIRETFARMAMNDEETVALIAGGHTFGKAHGAASPTHVGPEPEAAPIEQMGLGWKNSFGTGKGGDTITNGIEGAWKPNPTTWDNGYFETLFKYEWKLTKSPAGAQQWIPTDESAKTAVQDAHDPKKRHAPIMTTADLALRMDPIYEPIARKFYQNFDLFADTFARAWFKLTHRDMGPISRYLGPEVPREALIWQDPVTPPKTVISQNDVAVLKEMIMSCGLTIAQLIQTAWASASTFRGSDKRGGANGARIRLEPQINWEANNPTQLKKNLKAYEDVQKQFSTNGKEVSIADLIILGGCAAVEKAAKNAGYTVTVPFRPGRGDATLAQTDVDSFAVLEPKADGFRNYKASSCKAITEEMLIDKAQLLTLTAPEMTALVGGLRVLNANYDGSKHGVFTSKTDTLSNDFFVNLLDLGTSWKAQTDEGEIFLGTDRKTGKQKWTATRADLIFGSNSELRAVSEIYASTTVPESPTLTATVINSSQIDLTWTNVTHATYYKLFDGNVQIGGNITDTKYSHTGLIVSSSHSYTLQACNDVGCSEASSPISLFTKDLIITAIEHPRGSGIRDRYCVFKITADNAVKQVRLAVVKQTDPTPTAKNIQDSNFIYINLSQTPIYTLVANVLNHAPILKWINNGKAGTLPTGISHNISEGTGGFCIR
;
A
#
# COMPACT_ATOMS: atom_id res chain seq x y z
N MET A 1 73.81 12.37 14.07
CA MET A 1 72.69 12.76 13.18
C MET A 1 72.02 11.46 12.76
N ASP A 2 70.72 11.33 13.02
CA ASP A 2 69.93 10.16 12.65
C ASP A 2 69.92 10.03 11.11
N LEU A 3 69.91 8.81 10.56
CA LEU A 3 69.94 8.58 9.11
C LEU A 3 68.78 9.29 8.41
N ASN A 4 67.62 9.33 9.07
CA ASN A 4 66.42 10.04 8.63
C ASN A 4 66.59 11.57 8.63
N GLU A 5 67.34 12.14 9.56
CA GLU A 5 67.58 13.58 9.62
C GLU A 5 68.49 14.05 8.48
N LYS A 6 69.46 13.20 8.09
CA LYS A 6 70.33 13.46 6.94
C LYS A 6 69.54 13.55 5.62
N ILE A 7 68.60 12.62 5.40
CA ILE A 7 67.74 12.58 4.20
C ILE A 7 66.86 13.83 4.13
N ILE A 8 66.31 14.28 5.26
CA ILE A 8 65.48 15.50 5.31
C ILE A 8 66.31 16.73 4.96
N ILE A 9 67.53 16.82 5.50
CA ILE A 9 68.45 17.92 5.22
C ILE A 9 68.82 17.95 3.73
N GLU A 10 69.13 16.80 3.13
CA GLU A 10 69.43 16.66 1.70
C GLU A 10 68.24 17.14 0.83
N LYS A 11 67.02 16.66 1.11
CA LYS A 11 65.80 17.11 0.38
C LYS A 11 65.56 18.62 0.48
N LEU A 12 65.82 19.22 1.64
CA LEU A 12 65.69 20.67 1.83
C LEU A 12 66.76 21.43 1.04
N GLN A 13 68.00 20.94 1.00
CA GLN A 13 69.11 21.53 0.25
C GLN A 13 68.88 21.46 -1.26
N GLU A 14 68.44 20.32 -1.77
CA GLU A 14 68.14 20.12 -3.20
C GLU A 14 67.10 21.11 -3.73
N ARG A 15 66.17 21.54 -2.88
CA ARG A 15 65.13 22.52 -3.21
C ARG A 15 65.50 23.96 -2.83
N GLY A 16 66.75 24.22 -2.47
CA GLY A 16 67.26 25.55 -2.15
C GLY A 16 66.68 26.16 -0.88
N LEU A 17 66.07 25.35 0.00
CA LEU A 17 65.46 25.83 1.24
C LEU A 17 66.49 25.90 2.36
N LYS A 18 66.47 27.00 3.12
CA LYS A 18 67.32 27.18 4.30
C LYS A 18 67.03 26.07 5.32
N ILE A 19 68.05 25.27 5.65
CA ILE A 19 67.94 24.26 6.70
C ILE A 19 67.76 24.96 8.03
N THR A 20 66.63 24.69 8.69
CA THR A 20 66.33 25.21 10.02
C THR A 20 65.81 24.07 10.90
N PRO A 21 66.06 24.07 12.21
CA PRO A 21 65.53 23.04 13.12
C PRO A 21 64.01 22.89 13.00
N GLN A 22 63.28 23.98 12.74
CA GLN A 22 61.83 23.97 12.57
C GLN A 22 61.39 23.20 11.32
N ARG A 23 62.03 23.44 10.17
CA ARG A 23 61.73 22.72 8.91
C ARG A 23 62.01 21.22 9.05
N VAL A 24 63.13 20.86 9.68
CA VAL A 24 63.48 19.46 9.93
C VAL A 24 62.46 18.79 10.85
N ALA A 25 62.05 19.46 11.94
CA ALA A 25 61.07 18.93 12.88
C ALA A 25 59.67 18.73 12.26
N ILE A 26 59.22 19.69 11.45
CA ILE A 26 57.90 19.65 10.78
C ILE A 26 57.88 18.61 9.68
N TYR A 27 58.93 18.51 8.86
CA TYR A 27 59.00 17.44 7.87
C TYR A 27 59.02 16.05 8.54
N LYS A 28 59.77 15.91 9.64
CA LYS A 28 59.79 14.66 10.45
C LYS A 28 58.42 14.32 11.05
N ALA A 29 57.60 15.33 11.36
CA ALA A 29 56.24 15.10 11.84
C ALA A 29 55.33 14.55 10.73
N VAL A 30 55.42 15.10 9.52
CA VAL A 30 54.68 14.61 8.34
C VAL A 30 55.03 13.16 8.05
N THR A 31 56.33 12.83 7.98
CA THR A 31 56.81 11.48 7.66
C THR A 31 56.49 10.43 8.73
N LYS A 32 56.27 10.85 9.99
CA LYS A 32 56.07 9.92 11.10
C LYS A 32 54.61 9.67 11.41
N LEU A 33 53.76 10.65 11.14
CA LEU A 33 52.31 10.51 11.36
C LEU A 33 51.67 9.56 10.34
N ASN A 34 52.33 9.32 9.20
CA ASN A 34 51.88 8.47 8.08
C ASN A 34 50.48 8.87 7.56
N ASN A 35 50.02 8.25 6.46
CA ASN A 35 48.61 8.29 6.04
C ASN A 35 48.04 9.72 5.83
N HIS A 36 48.83 10.59 5.22
CA HIS A 36 48.45 11.94 4.80
C HIS A 36 47.90 12.77 5.96
N PRO A 37 48.76 13.19 6.92
CA PRO A 37 48.29 13.87 8.12
C PRO A 37 47.70 15.24 7.81
N THR A 38 46.73 15.69 8.63
CA THR A 38 46.25 17.07 8.57
C THR A 38 47.24 18.04 9.22
N ALA A 39 47.06 19.33 8.96
CA ALA A 39 47.84 20.36 9.65
C ALA A 39 47.68 20.25 11.17
N GLU A 40 46.48 19.95 11.66
CA GLU A 40 46.19 19.78 13.09
C GLU A 40 46.95 18.59 13.68
N ASN A 41 46.97 17.45 12.99
CA ASN A 41 47.76 16.29 13.45
C ASN A 41 49.24 16.63 13.57
N ILE A 42 49.79 17.35 12.59
CA ILE A 42 51.18 17.81 12.58
C ILE A 42 51.42 18.80 13.73
N ILE A 43 50.52 19.75 13.94
CA ILE A 43 50.60 20.73 15.02
C ILE A 43 50.60 20.04 16.39
N ASP A 44 49.73 19.07 16.60
CA ASP A 44 49.65 18.37 17.88
C ASP A 44 50.90 17.52 18.14
N TYR A 45 51.43 16.87 17.10
CA TYR A 45 52.73 16.21 17.19
C TYR A 45 53.86 17.19 17.53
N ILE A 46 53.87 18.37 16.89
CA ILE A 46 54.89 19.40 17.11
C ILE A 46 54.79 20.01 18.51
N LYS A 47 53.60 20.29 19.04
CA LYS A 47 53.42 20.82 20.39
C LYS A 47 54.02 19.91 21.46
N VAL A 48 53.87 18.59 21.29
CA VAL A 48 54.36 17.60 22.26
C VAL A 48 55.88 17.41 22.15
N ASN A 49 56.40 17.30 20.93
CA ASN A 49 57.79 16.88 20.70
C ASN A 49 58.76 18.05 20.51
N TYR A 50 58.26 19.22 20.11
CA TYR A 50 59.02 20.43 19.82
C TYR A 50 58.25 21.69 20.29
N PRO A 51 58.02 21.85 21.61
CA PRO A 51 57.09 22.85 22.17
C PRO A 51 57.46 24.31 21.86
N ASN A 52 58.69 24.56 21.44
CA ASN A 52 59.17 25.90 21.09
C ASN A 52 58.80 26.34 19.65
N ILE A 53 58.16 25.48 18.85
CA ILE A 53 57.69 25.80 17.50
C ILE A 53 56.24 26.29 17.57
N SER A 54 55.99 27.53 17.15
CA SER A 54 54.63 28.09 17.15
C SER A 54 53.76 27.49 16.04
N VAL A 55 52.45 27.42 16.28
CA VAL A 55 51.45 26.97 15.29
C VAL A 55 51.57 27.74 13.96
N GLY A 56 51.73 29.06 14.02
CA GLY A 56 51.92 29.89 12.83
C GLY A 56 53.20 29.56 12.05
N THR A 57 54.24 29.02 12.71
CA THR A 57 55.44 28.51 12.04
C THR A 57 55.16 27.19 11.32
N VAL A 58 54.33 26.32 11.90
CA VAL A 58 53.94 25.05 11.27
C VAL A 58 53.23 25.29 9.94
N TYR A 59 52.21 26.13 9.89
CA TYR A 59 51.52 26.46 8.64
C TYR A 59 52.45 27.09 7.59
N LYS A 60 53.26 28.09 7.98
CA LYS A 60 54.21 28.74 7.04
C LYS A 60 55.21 27.76 6.43
N VAL A 61 55.68 26.80 7.23
CA VAL A 61 56.62 25.78 6.75
C VAL A 61 55.93 24.77 5.85
N LEU A 62 54.72 24.31 6.21
CA LEU A 62 53.94 23.40 5.36
C LEU A 62 53.60 24.03 4.01
N ASP A 63 53.20 25.31 4.00
CA ASP A 63 52.96 26.04 2.74
C ASP A 63 54.25 26.18 1.93
N SER A 64 55.37 26.53 2.57
CA SER A 64 56.68 26.58 1.90
C SER A 64 57.09 25.20 1.34
N PHE A 65 56.77 24.10 1.99
CA PHE A 65 57.04 22.76 1.46
C PHE A 65 56.19 22.43 0.25
N VAL A 66 54.93 22.86 0.24
CA VAL A 66 54.04 22.68 -0.92
C VAL A 66 54.50 23.53 -2.10
N GLU A 67 54.81 24.80 -1.87
CA GLU A 67 55.32 25.73 -2.89
C GLU A 67 56.64 25.25 -3.54
N ASN A 68 57.46 24.53 -2.78
CA ASN A 68 58.77 24.05 -3.24
C ASN A 68 58.77 22.57 -3.68
N ASN A 69 57.59 21.98 -3.89
CA ASN A 69 57.43 20.58 -4.31
C ASN A 69 58.19 19.61 -3.40
N ILE A 70 58.04 19.79 -2.09
CA ILE A 70 58.53 18.89 -1.04
C ILE A 70 57.38 18.04 -0.48
N LEU A 71 56.17 18.61 -0.45
CA LEU A 71 54.91 17.95 -0.14
C LEU A 71 53.88 18.34 -1.20
N LYS A 72 52.82 17.56 -1.37
CA LYS A 72 51.61 17.97 -2.10
C LYS A 72 50.41 18.00 -1.17
N LYS A 73 49.41 18.82 -1.50
CA LYS A 73 48.15 18.89 -0.75
C LYS A 73 47.14 17.93 -1.40
N VAL A 74 46.51 17.10 -0.58
CA VAL A 74 45.41 16.21 -1.00
C VAL A 74 44.16 16.62 -0.24
N LYS A 75 43.03 16.74 -0.94
CA LYS A 75 41.75 17.18 -0.35
C LYS A 75 40.76 16.01 -0.36
N THR A 76 40.23 15.63 0.80
CA THR A 76 39.18 14.61 0.88
C THR A 76 37.83 15.15 0.39
N GLU A 77 36.85 14.27 0.15
CA GLU A 77 35.50 14.68 -0.26
C GLU A 77 34.82 15.59 0.76
N ASN A 78 35.07 15.38 2.06
CA ASN A 78 34.57 16.24 3.14
C ASN A 78 35.32 17.57 3.24
N GLY A 79 36.24 17.85 2.31
CA GLY A 79 36.96 19.11 2.19
C GLY A 79 38.16 19.24 3.12
N ILE A 80 38.59 18.16 3.78
CA ILE A 80 39.73 18.17 4.71
C ILE A 80 41.04 18.16 3.92
N MET A 81 41.92 19.11 4.25
CA MET A 81 43.24 19.22 3.63
C MET A 81 44.27 18.36 4.37
N ARG A 82 44.95 17.51 3.62
CA ARG A 82 45.99 16.59 4.08
C ARG A 82 47.29 16.81 3.30
N TYR A 83 48.41 16.41 3.89
CA TYR A 83 49.74 16.60 3.30
C TYR A 83 50.36 15.25 2.94
N ASP A 84 50.82 15.14 1.70
CA ASP A 84 51.41 13.93 1.13
C ASP A 84 52.88 14.18 0.79
N GLU A 85 53.74 13.24 1.17
CA GLU A 85 55.18 13.29 0.88
C GLU A 85 55.58 12.55 -0.40
N VAL A 86 54.68 11.75 -0.95
CA VAL A 86 54.88 11.01 -2.20
C VAL A 86 54.47 11.90 -3.36
N LEU A 87 55.47 12.45 -4.05
CA LEU A 87 55.26 13.40 -5.14
C LEU A 87 55.04 12.72 -6.51
N THR A 88 55.33 11.43 -6.61
CA THR A 88 55.04 10.64 -7.81
C THR A 88 53.53 10.42 -7.94
N ASN A 89 53.06 10.23 -9.17
CA ASN A 89 51.66 9.89 -9.42
C ASN A 89 51.35 8.51 -8.83
N HIS A 90 50.34 8.46 -7.98
CA HIS A 90 49.75 7.25 -7.39
C HIS A 90 48.27 7.54 -7.14
N HIS A 91 47.47 6.50 -6.91
CA HIS A 91 46.05 6.64 -6.65
C HIS A 91 45.81 6.74 -5.14
N HIS A 92 44.73 7.41 -4.74
CA HIS A 92 44.30 7.50 -3.34
C HIS A 92 42.97 6.79 -3.17
N LEU A 93 42.88 5.90 -2.18
CA LEU A 93 41.62 5.36 -1.67
C LEU A 93 41.13 6.24 -0.53
N TYR A 94 39.89 6.72 -0.64
CA TYR A 94 39.25 7.57 0.35
C TYR A 94 38.17 6.78 1.09
N CYS A 95 38.24 6.73 2.42
CA CYS A 95 37.12 6.26 3.23
C CYS A 95 36.15 7.42 3.50
N THR A 96 34.93 7.33 2.97
CA THR A 96 33.90 8.37 3.10
C THR A 96 33.34 8.53 4.53
N GLU A 97 33.51 7.52 5.38
CA GLU A 97 33.06 7.56 6.78
C GLU A 97 34.12 8.12 7.75
N THR A 98 35.40 7.85 7.49
CA THR A 98 36.49 8.15 8.43
C THR A 98 37.48 9.20 7.92
N ASP A 99 37.28 9.70 6.68
CA ASP A 99 38.21 10.59 5.97
C ASP A 99 39.63 10.03 5.81
N ARG A 100 39.83 8.73 6.04
CA ARG A 100 41.12 8.06 5.90
C ARG A 100 41.52 8.02 4.41
N ILE A 101 42.77 8.38 4.13
CA ILE A 101 43.40 8.23 2.81
C ILE A 101 44.36 7.04 2.88
N GLU A 102 44.33 6.14 1.91
CA GLU A 102 45.39 5.15 1.68
C GLU A 102 45.96 5.30 0.27
N ASP A 103 47.27 5.16 0.11
CA ASP A 103 47.88 5.10 -1.21
C ASP A 103 47.58 3.74 -1.86
N TYR A 104 47.21 3.78 -3.14
CA TYR A 104 46.95 2.62 -3.97
C TYR A 104 47.80 2.68 -5.23
N GLU A 105 48.70 1.72 -5.38
CA GLU A 105 49.61 1.60 -6.51
C GLU A 105 49.17 0.46 -7.42
N ASP A 106 48.73 0.79 -8.63
CA ASP A 106 48.36 -0.18 -9.66
C ASP A 106 48.88 0.30 -11.02
N GLU A 107 49.99 -0.30 -11.46
CA GLU A 107 50.65 0.04 -12.73
C GLU A 107 49.76 -0.27 -13.93
N ASN A 108 48.96 -1.33 -13.87
CA ASN A 108 48.10 -1.73 -14.97
C ASN A 108 46.94 -0.75 -15.15
N LEU A 109 46.29 -0.36 -14.05
CA LEU A 109 45.26 0.67 -14.04
C LEU A 109 45.80 1.99 -14.60
N SER A 110 47.00 2.39 -14.16
CA SER A 110 47.67 3.61 -14.63
C SER A 110 47.96 3.57 -16.13
N GLN A 111 48.41 2.41 -16.64
CA GLN A 111 48.69 2.21 -18.05
C GLN A 111 47.40 2.25 -18.89
N ILE A 112 46.33 1.58 -18.46
CA ILE A 112 45.02 1.58 -19.13
C ILE A 112 44.48 3.00 -19.28
N ILE A 113 44.55 3.79 -18.20
CA ILE A 113 44.08 5.19 -18.20
C ILE A 113 44.89 6.01 -19.21
N ASN A 114 46.21 5.91 -19.16
CA ASN A 114 47.10 6.65 -20.06
C ASN A 114 46.86 6.27 -21.53
N ASP A 115 46.73 4.98 -21.82
CA ASP A 115 46.50 4.49 -23.19
C ASP A 115 45.13 4.93 -23.72
N TYR A 116 44.10 4.90 -22.87
CA TYR A 116 42.76 5.38 -23.22
C TYR A 116 42.80 6.85 -23.66
N PHE A 117 43.38 7.74 -22.85
CA PHE A 117 43.40 9.17 -23.16
C PHE A 117 44.38 9.52 -24.29
N LYS A 118 45.48 8.78 -24.43
CA LYS A 118 46.40 8.93 -25.57
C LYS A 118 45.74 8.56 -26.90
N SER A 119 44.81 7.60 -26.91
CA SER A 119 44.10 7.16 -28.12
C SER A 119 43.03 8.14 -28.62
N LYS A 120 42.65 9.15 -27.84
CA LYS A 120 41.51 10.05 -28.13
C LYS A 120 41.88 11.35 -28.85
N GLU A 121 43.17 11.61 -29.10
CA GLU A 121 43.71 12.81 -29.77
C GLU A 121 42.86 14.08 -29.56
N ILE A 122 42.79 14.57 -28.32
CA ILE A 122 42.05 15.79 -28.01
C ILE A 122 42.84 16.98 -28.56
N GLN A 123 42.47 17.45 -29.74
CA GLN A 123 43.13 18.58 -30.39
C GLN A 123 42.99 19.85 -29.55
N ASN A 124 44.09 20.59 -29.41
CA ASN A 124 44.20 21.88 -28.70
C ASN A 124 44.12 21.83 -27.16
N PHE A 125 44.28 20.67 -26.53
CA PHE A 125 44.37 20.55 -25.07
C PHE A 125 45.62 19.77 -24.63
N GLN A 126 46.24 20.20 -23.52
CA GLN A 126 47.27 19.44 -22.80
C GLN A 126 46.62 18.81 -21.58
N ILE A 127 46.69 17.48 -21.45
CA ILE A 127 46.19 16.78 -20.27
C ILE A 127 47.20 16.99 -19.13
N GLU A 128 46.81 17.73 -18.10
CA GLU A 128 47.65 18.02 -16.93
C GLU A 128 47.46 17.03 -15.78
N ASP A 129 46.26 16.44 -15.63
CA ASP A 129 45.93 15.45 -14.61
C ASP A 129 44.77 14.54 -15.06
N ILE A 130 44.68 13.32 -14.51
CA ILE A 130 43.59 12.37 -14.75
C ILE A 130 43.09 11.83 -13.41
N LYS A 131 41.88 12.23 -13.01
CA LYS A 131 41.23 11.74 -11.79
C LYS A 131 40.25 10.60 -12.10
N LEU A 132 40.56 9.39 -11.65
CA LEU A 132 39.62 8.27 -11.64
C LEU A 132 38.97 8.16 -10.25
N GLN A 133 37.64 8.24 -10.17
CA GLN A 133 36.89 8.05 -8.93
C GLN A 133 36.14 6.72 -8.99
N ILE A 134 36.43 5.83 -8.05
CA ILE A 134 35.75 4.52 -7.90
C ILE A 134 35.03 4.55 -6.55
N THR A 135 33.70 4.60 -6.58
CA THR A 135 32.88 4.63 -5.36
C THR A 135 32.32 3.24 -5.07
N GLY A 136 32.67 2.67 -3.91
CA GLY A 136 32.09 1.42 -3.43
C GLY A 136 30.76 1.66 -2.73
N ALA A 137 29.64 1.32 -3.36
CA ALA A 137 28.35 1.18 -2.69
C ALA A 137 28.23 -0.23 -2.09
N GLY A 138 27.60 -0.36 -0.92
CA GLY A 138 27.35 -1.68 -0.33
C GLY A 138 26.48 -2.54 -1.26
N THR A 139 26.97 -3.74 -1.60
CA THR A 139 26.23 -4.67 -2.46
C THR A 139 24.92 -5.10 -1.80
N SER A 140 23.81 -4.93 -2.49
CA SER A 140 22.47 -5.34 -2.07
C SER A 140 22.10 -6.74 -2.59
N ASN A 141 21.02 -7.33 -2.07
CA ASN A 141 20.48 -8.58 -2.62
C ASN A 141 20.10 -8.47 -4.11
N LYS A 142 19.74 -7.27 -4.58
CA LYS A 142 19.41 -7.06 -6.01
C LYS A 142 20.68 -7.16 -6.87
N ASP A 143 21.83 -6.77 -6.35
CA ASP A 143 23.09 -6.86 -7.10
C ASP A 143 23.57 -8.32 -7.21
N TRP A 144 23.38 -9.12 -6.15
CA TRP A 144 23.65 -10.57 -6.18
C TRP A 144 22.65 -11.35 -7.05
N TRP A 145 21.37 -10.96 -7.01
CA TRP A 145 20.30 -11.61 -7.75
C TRP A 145 19.45 -10.57 -8.49
N PRO A 146 19.90 -10.10 -9.67
CA PRO A 146 19.23 -9.02 -10.41
C PRO A 146 17.77 -9.33 -10.78
N ASN A 147 17.47 -10.60 -11.01
CA ASN A 147 16.14 -11.09 -11.37
C ASN A 147 15.35 -11.61 -10.17
N ARG A 148 15.74 -11.27 -8.93
CA ARG A 148 14.95 -11.63 -7.74
C ARG A 148 13.63 -10.86 -7.73
N LEU A 149 12.58 -11.51 -7.24
CA LEU A 149 11.26 -10.90 -7.08
C LEU A 149 11.32 -9.68 -6.15
N ASN A 150 10.79 -8.54 -6.59
CA ASN A 150 10.76 -7.31 -5.79
C ASN A 150 9.49 -7.23 -4.92
N LEU A 151 9.54 -7.79 -3.71
CA LEU A 151 8.44 -7.68 -2.75
C LEU A 151 8.37 -6.32 -2.04
N GLY A 152 9.37 -5.45 -2.23
CA GLY A 152 9.40 -4.11 -1.64
C GLY A 152 8.19 -3.26 -2.06
N ILE A 153 7.69 -3.47 -3.29
CA ILE A 153 6.53 -2.74 -3.81
C ILE A 153 5.23 -3.01 -3.04
N LEU A 154 5.14 -4.14 -2.32
CA LEU A 154 3.97 -4.51 -1.49
C LEU A 154 4.06 -3.95 -0.06
N ARG A 155 5.12 -3.20 0.27
CA ARG A 155 5.33 -2.56 1.57
C ARG A 155 5.33 -1.03 1.47
N GLN A 156 5.20 -0.49 0.27
CA GLN A 156 5.19 0.95 0.05
C GLN A 156 3.98 1.60 0.72
N HIS A 157 4.18 2.85 1.11
CA HIS A 157 3.20 3.69 1.78
C HIS A 157 2.71 3.08 3.10
N SER A 158 3.53 2.24 3.73
CA SER A 158 3.25 1.70 5.05
C SER A 158 3.09 2.83 6.08
N SER A 159 2.43 2.52 7.20
CA SER A 159 2.31 3.47 8.30
C SER A 159 3.65 3.89 8.92
N LEU A 160 4.75 3.17 8.63
CA LEU A 160 6.08 3.46 9.18
C LEU A 160 6.79 4.62 8.47
N VAL A 161 6.45 4.87 7.20
CA VAL A 161 7.02 5.99 6.43
C VAL A 161 6.15 7.24 6.48
N ASN A 162 4.92 7.12 6.98
CA ASN A 162 3.96 8.22 7.03
C ASN A 162 4.12 9.00 8.36
N PRO A 163 4.48 10.29 8.34
CA PRO A 163 4.68 11.09 9.55
C PRO A 163 3.38 11.55 10.21
N LEU A 164 2.23 11.29 9.60
CA LEU A 164 0.92 11.71 10.12
C LEU A 164 0.38 10.69 11.13
N ASP A 165 -0.45 11.18 12.06
CA ASP A 165 -1.12 10.33 13.04
C ASP A 165 -1.94 9.22 12.37
N LYS A 166 -1.96 8.02 12.98
CA LYS A 166 -2.69 6.84 12.47
C LYS A 166 -4.18 7.11 12.18
N GLY A 167 -4.79 8.08 12.86
CA GLY A 167 -6.19 8.49 12.67
C GLY A 167 -6.41 9.65 11.69
N PHE A 168 -5.36 10.19 11.07
CA PHE A 168 -5.46 11.32 10.17
C PHE A 168 -6.31 11.00 8.93
N ASN A 169 -7.21 11.91 8.56
CA ASN A 169 -8.04 11.79 7.37
C ASN A 169 -7.97 13.09 6.54
N TYR A 170 -7.25 13.02 5.43
CA TYR A 170 -7.07 14.16 4.54
C TYR A 170 -8.39 14.73 4.00
N ALA A 171 -9.36 13.87 3.68
CA ALA A 171 -10.63 14.34 3.13
C ALA A 171 -11.40 15.21 4.13
N GLU A 172 -11.34 14.89 5.42
CA GLU A 172 -11.94 15.69 6.48
C GLU A 172 -11.16 16.99 6.76
N GLU A 173 -9.83 16.97 6.65
CA GLU A 173 -9.02 18.19 6.80
C GLU A 173 -9.18 19.15 5.61
N PHE A 174 -9.21 18.64 4.37
CA PHE A 174 -9.41 19.44 3.17
C PHE A 174 -10.76 20.16 3.17
N LYS A 175 -11.84 19.52 3.66
CA LYS A 175 -13.17 20.15 3.80
C LYS A 175 -13.17 21.37 4.72
N LYS A 176 -12.19 21.50 5.62
CA LYS A 176 -12.04 22.67 6.53
C LYS A 176 -11.30 23.83 5.88
N LEU A 177 -10.76 23.65 4.67
CA LEU A 177 -9.98 24.63 3.95
C LEU A 177 -10.89 25.68 3.30
N ASN A 178 -10.57 26.97 3.46
CA ASN A 178 -11.19 28.00 2.63
C ASN A 178 -10.44 28.07 1.30
N LEU A 179 -10.97 27.38 0.28
CA LEU A 179 -10.32 27.31 -1.04
C LEU A 179 -10.14 28.69 -1.68
N LYS A 180 -11.03 29.65 -1.41
CA LYS A 180 -10.88 31.02 -1.95
C LYS A 180 -9.65 31.73 -1.40
N ASP A 181 -9.34 31.55 -0.12
CA ASP A 181 -8.15 32.15 0.50
C ASP A 181 -6.86 31.52 -0.05
N VAL A 182 -6.87 30.20 -0.26
CA VAL A 182 -5.75 29.48 -0.89
C VAL A 182 -5.50 29.99 -2.30
N LYS A 183 -6.56 30.08 -3.13
CA LYS A 183 -6.44 30.61 -4.51
C LYS A 183 -5.95 32.05 -4.50
N LYS A 184 -6.43 32.88 -3.56
CA LYS A 184 -5.93 34.25 -3.38
C LYS A 184 -4.42 34.27 -3.12
N ASP A 185 -3.92 33.47 -2.19
CA ASP A 185 -2.47 33.44 -1.90
C ASP A 185 -1.66 32.97 -3.12
N ILE A 186 -2.21 32.03 -3.90
CA ILE A 186 -1.58 31.56 -5.14
C ILE A 186 -1.54 32.68 -6.19
N PHE A 187 -2.64 33.44 -6.38
CA PHE A 187 -2.68 34.59 -7.30
C PHE A 187 -1.69 35.69 -6.88
N ASP A 188 -1.60 35.98 -5.58
CA ASP A 188 -0.66 36.97 -5.06
C ASP A 188 0.80 36.50 -5.29
N LEU A 189 1.10 35.22 -5.03
CA LEU A 189 2.42 34.63 -5.29
C LEU A 189 2.81 34.71 -6.77
N MET A 190 1.88 34.45 -7.69
CA MET A 190 2.16 34.44 -9.13
C MET A 190 2.77 35.73 -9.65
N THR A 191 2.44 36.87 -9.03
CA THR A 191 2.94 38.19 -9.42
C THR A 191 3.98 38.76 -8.46
N THR A 192 4.40 37.99 -7.46
CA THR A 192 5.43 38.37 -6.48
C THR A 192 6.75 37.68 -6.83
N SER A 193 7.44 38.22 -7.84
CA SER A 193 8.73 37.70 -8.32
C SER A 193 9.76 37.60 -7.20
N GLN A 194 10.48 36.48 -7.16
CA GLN A 194 11.57 36.20 -6.23
C GLN A 194 12.92 36.38 -6.92
N ASP A 195 13.85 37.07 -6.28
CA ASP A 195 15.15 37.37 -6.89
C ASP A 195 15.98 36.12 -7.22
N TRP A 196 15.81 35.03 -6.46
CA TRP A 196 16.53 33.77 -6.69
C TRP A 196 15.98 33.00 -7.91
N TRP A 197 14.77 33.32 -8.38
CA TRP A 197 14.19 32.77 -9.60
C TRP A 197 13.19 33.76 -10.23
N PRO A 198 13.65 34.82 -10.91
CA PRO A 198 12.76 35.90 -11.37
C PRO A 198 11.64 35.41 -12.28
N ALA A 199 10.43 35.94 -12.12
CA ALA A 199 9.27 35.56 -12.93
C ALA A 199 9.38 36.12 -14.35
N ASP A 200 9.29 35.24 -15.36
CA ASP A 200 9.15 35.65 -16.75
C ASP A 200 7.93 36.56 -16.91
N TYR A 201 8.08 37.70 -17.59
CA TYR A 201 7.01 38.67 -17.80
C TYR A 201 6.36 39.18 -16.49
N GLY A 202 7.04 39.02 -15.36
CA GLY A 202 6.51 39.35 -14.03
C GLY A 202 5.40 38.40 -13.55
N HIS A 203 5.24 37.21 -14.14
CA HIS A 203 4.15 36.30 -13.80
C HIS A 203 4.58 34.81 -13.86
N TYR A 204 4.53 34.08 -12.73
CA TYR A 204 4.89 32.66 -12.64
C TYR A 204 3.84 31.69 -13.22
N GLY A 205 2.66 32.18 -13.60
CA GLY A 205 1.56 31.37 -14.13
C GLY A 205 1.98 30.30 -15.16
N PRO A 206 2.67 30.66 -16.25
CA PRO A 206 3.10 29.67 -17.25
C PRO A 206 3.99 28.56 -16.69
N LEU A 207 4.87 28.88 -15.72
CA LEU A 207 5.70 27.89 -15.03
C LEU A 207 4.83 26.93 -14.18
N PHE A 208 3.79 27.43 -13.52
CA PHE A 208 2.85 26.59 -12.76
C PHE A 208 1.93 25.75 -13.65
N ILE A 209 1.56 26.23 -14.84
CA ILE A 209 0.85 25.40 -15.85
C ILE A 209 1.75 24.23 -16.25
N ARG A 210 3.01 24.50 -16.60
CA ARG A 210 3.98 23.43 -16.92
C ARG A 210 4.15 22.47 -15.74
N MET A 211 4.29 22.96 -14.51
CA MET A 211 4.42 22.10 -13.33
C MET A 211 3.22 21.16 -13.16
N ALA A 212 1.99 21.67 -13.28
CA ALA A 212 0.78 20.88 -13.17
C ALA A 212 0.63 19.89 -14.34
N TRP A 213 0.92 20.33 -15.57
CA TRP A 213 1.00 19.49 -16.77
C TRP A 213 1.95 18.31 -16.56
N HIS A 214 3.19 18.57 -16.16
CA HIS A 214 4.20 17.53 -15.92
C HIS A 214 3.86 16.64 -14.72
N SER A 215 3.15 17.18 -13.72
CA SER A 215 2.72 16.38 -12.57
C SER A 215 1.69 15.34 -13.01
N ALA A 216 0.74 15.71 -13.87
CA ALA A 216 -0.28 14.80 -14.38
C ALA A 216 0.20 13.96 -15.57
N GLY A 217 1.11 14.48 -16.38
CA GLY A 217 1.54 13.92 -17.66
C GLY A 217 2.46 12.71 -17.57
N THR A 218 2.72 12.17 -16.38
CA THR A 218 3.41 10.88 -16.25
C THR A 218 2.45 9.69 -16.29
N TYR A 219 1.14 9.95 -16.30
CA TYR A 219 0.07 8.94 -16.25
C TYR A 219 0.10 7.99 -17.45
N ARG A 220 -0.28 6.72 -17.23
CA ARG A 220 -0.22 5.67 -18.26
C ARG A 220 -1.46 4.79 -18.19
N ILE A 221 -2.20 4.63 -19.29
CA ILE A 221 -3.45 3.83 -19.27
C ILE A 221 -3.22 2.34 -19.00
N ALA A 222 -2.06 1.82 -19.39
CA ALA A 222 -1.74 0.38 -19.33
C ALA A 222 -1.85 -0.17 -17.90
N ASP A 223 -1.33 0.54 -16.90
CA ASP A 223 -1.35 0.14 -15.49
C ASP A 223 -1.92 1.21 -14.54
N GLY A 224 -2.26 2.39 -15.07
CA GLY A 224 -2.80 3.52 -14.31
C GLY A 224 -1.77 4.24 -13.44
N ARG A 225 -0.48 3.88 -13.54
CA ARG A 225 0.61 4.48 -12.75
C ARG A 225 1.01 5.84 -13.31
N GLY A 226 1.82 6.57 -12.52
CA GLY A 226 2.10 7.99 -12.76
C GLY A 226 0.88 8.87 -12.46
N GLY A 227 0.94 10.12 -12.87
CA GLY A 227 -0.15 11.09 -12.67
C GLY A 227 0.03 12.02 -11.46
N GLY A 228 -0.92 12.95 -11.32
CA GLY A 228 -0.87 14.03 -10.33
C GLY A 228 -1.42 13.63 -8.96
N GLY A 229 -1.99 12.45 -8.81
CA GLY A 229 -2.85 12.02 -7.71
C GLY A 229 -2.16 11.80 -6.36
N ARG A 230 -0.82 11.80 -6.34
CA ARG A 230 0.02 11.56 -5.14
C ARG A 230 1.10 12.60 -4.91
N GLY A 231 1.28 13.55 -5.84
CA GLY A 231 2.34 14.55 -5.78
C GLY A 231 3.76 13.96 -5.93
N ASN A 232 3.89 12.83 -6.64
CA ASN A 232 5.14 12.09 -6.79
C ASN A 232 6.23 12.86 -7.56
N GLN A 233 5.89 13.94 -8.29
CA GLN A 233 6.87 14.84 -8.91
C GLN A 233 7.87 15.45 -7.90
N ARG A 234 7.58 15.39 -6.58
CA ARG A 234 8.46 15.83 -5.51
C ARG A 234 9.58 14.85 -5.17
N PHE A 235 9.50 13.61 -5.64
CA PHE A 235 10.43 12.54 -5.28
C PHE A 235 11.15 11.98 -6.52
N ALA A 236 12.26 11.27 -6.27
CA ALA A 236 12.96 10.52 -7.31
C ALA A 236 12.04 9.44 -7.96
N PRO A 237 12.26 9.11 -9.24
CA PRO A 237 13.17 9.79 -10.17
C PRO A 237 12.56 11.07 -10.76
N LEU A 238 11.25 11.30 -10.59
CA LEU A 238 10.51 12.35 -11.29
C LEU A 238 11.01 13.76 -10.95
N ASN A 239 11.42 14.01 -9.72
CA ASN A 239 11.96 15.31 -9.32
C ASN A 239 13.24 15.71 -10.08
N SER A 240 13.88 14.75 -10.77
CA SER A 240 15.18 14.86 -11.42
C SER A 240 15.19 14.45 -12.88
N TRP A 241 14.03 14.12 -13.45
CA TRP A 241 13.89 13.91 -14.88
C TRP A 241 14.34 15.15 -15.66
N PRO A 242 15.08 15.02 -16.78
CA PRO A 242 15.47 16.14 -17.62
C PRO A 242 14.30 17.04 -18.02
N ASP A 243 13.16 16.44 -18.37
CA ASP A 243 11.97 17.19 -18.78
C ASP A 243 11.28 17.91 -17.62
N ASN A 244 11.59 17.55 -16.36
CA ASN A 244 11.17 18.27 -15.16
C ASN A 244 12.18 19.34 -14.72
N GLY A 245 13.16 19.66 -15.57
CA GLY A 245 14.14 20.72 -15.36
C GLY A 245 13.49 22.01 -14.85
N ASN A 246 14.05 22.57 -13.78
CA ASN A 246 13.59 23.77 -13.08
C ASN A 246 12.20 23.72 -12.42
N LEU A 247 11.49 22.58 -12.43
CA LEU A 247 10.24 22.42 -11.68
C LEU A 247 10.45 22.26 -10.17
N ASP A 248 11.67 21.95 -9.74
CA ASP A 248 12.11 22.11 -8.35
C ASP A 248 11.90 23.55 -7.86
N LYS A 249 12.18 24.57 -8.68
CA LYS A 249 11.99 25.99 -8.34
C LYS A 249 10.51 26.33 -8.26
N ALA A 250 9.72 25.81 -9.21
CA ALA A 250 8.26 25.98 -9.21
C ALA A 250 7.63 25.45 -7.90
N ARG A 251 8.02 24.25 -7.47
CA ARG A 251 7.53 23.68 -6.21
C ARG A 251 8.04 24.46 -5.00
N TYR A 252 9.29 24.91 -5.03
CA TYR A 252 9.87 25.71 -3.94
C TYR A 252 9.15 27.05 -3.75
N LEU A 253 8.73 27.72 -4.83
CA LEU A 253 7.90 28.94 -4.78
C LEU A 253 6.58 28.73 -4.00
N LEU A 254 6.00 27.53 -4.06
CA LEU A 254 4.73 27.20 -3.40
C LEU A 254 4.87 26.83 -1.92
N TRP A 255 6.10 26.69 -1.40
CA TRP A 255 6.34 26.33 0.00
C TRP A 255 5.64 27.25 1.01
N PRO A 256 5.67 28.59 0.91
CA PRO A 256 4.98 29.46 1.87
C PRO A 256 3.47 29.18 1.97
N ILE A 257 2.84 28.82 0.86
CA ILE A 257 1.42 28.46 0.81
C ILE A 257 1.21 27.10 1.48
N LYS A 258 2.03 26.09 1.12
CA LYS A 258 1.98 24.78 1.78
C LYS A 258 2.19 24.89 3.30
N GLN A 259 3.13 25.73 3.73
CA GLN A 259 3.43 25.97 5.13
C GLN A 259 2.23 26.60 5.86
N LYS A 260 1.60 27.62 5.26
CA LYS A 260 0.42 28.31 5.81
C LYS A 260 -0.77 27.37 6.02
N TYR A 261 -1.03 26.47 5.07
CA TYR A 261 -2.21 25.58 5.11
C TYR A 261 -1.94 24.18 5.71
N GLY A 262 -0.67 23.82 5.90
CA GLY A 262 -0.25 22.60 6.58
C GLY A 262 -0.90 21.34 5.99
N ASN A 263 -1.35 20.42 6.85
CA ASN A 263 -1.92 19.14 6.43
C ASN A 263 -3.36 19.24 5.89
N LYS A 264 -3.97 20.43 5.88
CA LYS A 264 -5.28 20.65 5.22
C LYS A 264 -5.16 20.76 3.71
N LEU A 265 -3.95 20.98 3.19
CA LEU A 265 -3.66 21.07 1.77
C LEU A 265 -2.43 20.20 1.46
N SER A 266 -2.65 19.13 0.71
CA SER A 266 -1.56 18.29 0.22
C SER A 266 -0.76 19.01 -0.87
N TRP A 267 0.49 18.61 -1.05
CA TRP A 267 1.27 19.03 -2.21
C TRP A 267 0.65 18.55 -3.51
N ALA A 268 0.09 17.33 -3.53
CA ALA A 268 -0.58 16.78 -4.68
C ALA A 268 -1.75 17.67 -5.18
N ASP A 269 -2.59 18.18 -4.28
CA ASP A 269 -3.64 19.13 -4.64
C ASP A 269 -3.08 20.52 -4.95
N LEU A 270 -2.09 21.00 -4.19
CA LEU A 270 -1.51 22.33 -4.38
C LEU A 270 -0.86 22.52 -5.75
N MET A 271 -0.10 21.53 -6.25
CA MET A 271 0.56 21.63 -7.55
C MET A 271 -0.44 21.76 -8.70
N ILE A 272 -1.52 20.97 -8.66
CA ILE A 272 -2.58 21.03 -9.67
C ILE A 272 -3.40 22.32 -9.53
N LEU A 273 -3.75 22.71 -8.30
CA LEU A 273 -4.48 23.95 -8.03
C LEU A 273 -3.70 25.18 -8.51
N ALA A 274 -2.38 25.19 -8.35
CA ALA A 274 -1.53 26.27 -8.86
C ALA A 274 -1.60 26.40 -10.39
N GLY A 275 -1.63 25.28 -11.12
CA GLY A 275 -1.86 25.29 -12.57
C GLY A 275 -3.24 25.81 -12.97
N ASN A 276 -4.30 25.40 -12.25
CA ASN A 276 -5.65 25.94 -12.47
C ASN A 276 -5.71 27.46 -12.20
N CYS A 277 -5.13 27.92 -11.08
CA CYS A 277 -5.08 29.34 -10.76
C CYS A 277 -4.26 30.12 -11.80
N ALA A 278 -3.18 29.55 -12.35
CA ALA A 278 -2.40 30.21 -13.39
C ALA A 278 -3.24 30.48 -14.64
N LEU A 279 -4.01 29.48 -15.07
CA LEU A 279 -4.92 29.64 -16.19
C LEU A 279 -5.96 30.73 -15.92
N GLU A 280 -6.58 30.70 -14.74
CA GLU A 280 -7.59 31.69 -14.33
C GLU A 280 -7.04 33.11 -14.26
N SER A 281 -5.85 33.31 -13.69
CA SER A 281 -5.25 34.64 -13.53
C SER A 281 -4.86 35.28 -14.87
N MET A 282 -4.60 34.45 -15.89
CA MET A 282 -4.27 34.88 -17.25
C MET A 282 -5.48 34.93 -18.20
N GLY A 283 -6.70 34.79 -17.66
CA GLY A 283 -7.96 35.02 -18.39
C GLY A 283 -8.65 33.78 -18.93
N PHE A 284 -8.18 32.57 -18.63
CA PHE A 284 -8.85 31.33 -19.03
C PHE A 284 -9.82 30.82 -17.96
N LYS A 285 -11.04 30.48 -18.36
CA LYS A 285 -12.02 29.88 -17.45
C LYS A 285 -11.86 28.36 -17.43
N THR A 286 -11.37 27.82 -16.31
CA THR A 286 -11.26 26.36 -16.11
C THR A 286 -12.63 25.69 -16.01
N PHE A 287 -12.70 24.40 -16.31
CA PHE A 287 -13.95 23.61 -16.20
C PHE A 287 -14.35 23.36 -14.74
N GLY A 288 -13.37 23.26 -13.85
CA GLY A 288 -13.54 23.11 -12.40
C GLY A 288 -12.30 22.50 -11.74
N PHE A 289 -12.40 22.20 -10.45
CA PHE A 289 -11.34 21.60 -9.64
C PHE A 289 -11.91 20.71 -8.54
N GLY A 290 -11.37 19.50 -8.39
CA GLY A 290 -11.62 18.62 -7.26
C GLY A 290 -10.33 18.32 -6.48
N GLY A 291 -10.31 18.65 -5.19
CA GLY A 291 -9.27 18.21 -4.26
C GLY A 291 -9.50 16.78 -3.76
N GLY A 292 -8.62 16.28 -2.89
CA GLY A 292 -8.70 14.93 -2.31
C GLY A 292 -7.53 14.02 -2.67
N ARG A 293 -6.46 14.57 -3.28
CA ARG A 293 -5.21 13.84 -3.54
C ARG A 293 -4.39 13.79 -2.25
N VAL A 294 -4.03 12.59 -1.81
CA VAL A 294 -3.29 12.38 -0.56
C VAL A 294 -1.80 12.35 -0.88
N ASP A 295 -0.99 13.08 -0.11
CA ASP A 295 0.47 13.05 -0.25
C ASP A 295 1.04 11.68 0.13
N ILE A 296 2.08 11.28 -0.59
CA ILE A 296 3.01 10.22 -0.20
C ILE A 296 4.29 10.80 0.40
N TYR A 297 5.07 9.94 1.06
CA TYR A 297 6.27 10.29 1.82
C TYR A 297 7.52 9.50 1.42
N GLU A 298 7.40 8.68 0.38
CA GLU A 298 8.49 7.95 -0.26
C GLU A 298 8.19 7.85 -1.76
N PRO A 299 9.21 7.70 -2.62
CA PRO A 299 9.01 7.51 -4.05
C PRO A 299 8.28 6.20 -4.35
N GLU A 300 7.42 6.20 -5.37
CA GLU A 300 6.83 4.97 -5.93
C GLU A 300 7.92 4.13 -6.62
N GLN A 301 8.06 2.87 -6.20
CA GLN A 301 9.08 1.93 -6.70
C GLN A 301 8.47 0.86 -7.61
N ASP A 302 7.14 0.84 -7.71
CA ASP A 302 6.34 -0.05 -8.53
C ASP A 302 6.23 0.40 -10.00
N ILE A 303 6.75 1.59 -10.34
CA ILE A 303 6.68 2.12 -11.70
C ILE A 303 7.92 1.74 -12.50
N ASN A 304 7.73 0.97 -13.57
CA ASN A 304 8.76 0.75 -14.59
C ASN A 304 8.73 1.87 -15.65
N TRP A 305 9.68 2.80 -15.57
CA TRP A 305 9.82 3.91 -16.51
C TRP A 305 10.58 3.56 -17.81
N GLY A 306 11.12 2.35 -17.91
CA GLY A 306 11.94 1.87 -19.03
C GLY A 306 13.22 1.19 -18.55
N ASN A 307 13.88 0.48 -19.47
CA ASN A 307 15.09 -0.29 -19.21
C ASN A 307 16.38 0.49 -19.52
N GLU A 308 16.27 1.76 -19.94
CA GLU A 308 17.40 2.61 -20.23
C GLU A 308 18.20 2.94 -18.98
N THR A 309 19.53 2.94 -19.11
CA THR A 309 20.47 3.28 -18.03
C THR A 309 20.99 4.71 -18.13
N GLU A 310 20.54 5.47 -19.13
CA GLU A 310 20.96 6.84 -19.41
C GLU A 310 19.72 7.72 -19.63
N TRP A 311 19.75 8.94 -19.11
CA TRP A 311 18.72 9.94 -19.37
C TRP A 311 18.63 10.26 -20.87
N LEU A 312 17.40 10.41 -21.37
CA LEU A 312 17.07 10.62 -22.77
C LEU A 312 17.44 9.44 -23.70
N GLY A 313 17.82 8.29 -23.16
CA GLY A 313 17.97 7.07 -23.95
C GLY A 313 16.64 6.57 -24.54
N ASP A 314 16.74 5.85 -25.66
CA ASP A 314 15.62 5.20 -26.36
C ASP A 314 15.98 3.72 -26.64
N LYS A 315 15.66 2.82 -25.71
CA LYS A 315 15.71 1.36 -25.90
C LYS A 315 14.32 0.76 -25.69
N ARG A 316 13.32 1.39 -26.31
CA ARG A 316 11.89 1.11 -26.03
C ARG A 316 11.02 0.94 -27.26
N TYR A 317 11.57 1.05 -28.46
CA TYR A 317 10.85 0.76 -29.70
C TYR A 317 11.24 -0.59 -30.29
N SER A 318 10.29 -1.21 -30.99
CA SER A 318 10.50 -2.39 -31.84
C SER A 318 9.70 -2.24 -33.14
N GLY A 319 9.92 -3.11 -34.12
CA GLY A 319 9.13 -3.10 -35.37
C GLY A 319 9.14 -1.75 -36.09
N ASP A 320 7.98 -1.33 -36.59
CA ASP A 320 7.77 0.00 -37.16
C ASP A 320 7.37 1.01 -36.07
N ARG A 321 8.33 1.32 -35.20
CA ARG A 321 8.15 2.33 -34.12
C ARG A 321 7.02 1.97 -33.15
N ASP A 322 6.90 0.68 -32.82
CA ASP A 322 6.00 0.17 -31.78
C ASP A 322 6.62 0.40 -30.40
N LEU A 323 6.07 1.34 -29.63
CA LEU A 323 6.53 1.65 -28.27
C LEU A 323 6.21 0.49 -27.32
N ALA A 324 7.20 0.03 -26.55
CA ALA A 324 7.04 -1.07 -25.62
C ALA A 324 5.97 -0.78 -24.55
N ASN A 325 5.10 -1.74 -24.26
CA ASN A 325 4.22 -1.65 -23.09
C ASN A 325 5.02 -1.94 -21.81
N PRO A 326 4.71 -1.27 -20.68
CA PRO A 326 3.59 -0.36 -20.49
C PRO A 326 3.89 1.10 -20.83
N LEU A 327 4.98 1.45 -21.54
CA LEU A 327 5.55 2.81 -21.76
C LEU A 327 4.71 3.75 -22.67
N ALA A 328 4.89 5.07 -22.55
CA ALA A 328 4.08 6.16 -23.17
C ALA A 328 4.89 7.47 -23.26
N ALA A 329 6.21 7.35 -23.15
CA ALA A 329 7.13 8.43 -23.42
C ALA A 329 8.19 7.89 -24.38
N VAL A 330 8.62 8.71 -25.34
CA VAL A 330 9.51 8.27 -26.42
C VAL A 330 10.97 8.08 -25.98
N GLN A 331 11.37 8.70 -24.87
CA GLN A 331 12.72 8.61 -24.29
C GLN A 331 12.67 8.61 -22.76
N MET A 332 13.69 8.06 -22.11
CA MET A 332 13.78 8.01 -20.65
C MET A 332 13.89 9.43 -20.08
N GLY A 333 13.02 9.77 -19.13
CA GLY A 333 13.04 11.09 -18.50
C GLY A 333 12.29 12.20 -19.24
N LEU A 334 11.59 11.88 -20.34
CA LEU A 334 10.61 12.76 -20.99
C LEU A 334 9.19 12.46 -20.50
N ILE A 335 8.32 13.46 -20.51
CA ILE A 335 6.90 13.29 -20.19
C ILE A 335 6.18 12.57 -21.35
N TYR A 336 6.28 13.09 -22.59
CA TYR A 336 5.63 12.50 -23.77
C TYR A 336 6.62 12.28 -24.92
N VAL A 337 6.98 13.36 -25.61
CA VAL A 337 7.76 13.35 -26.85
C VAL A 337 8.97 14.26 -26.74
N ASN A 338 9.93 14.07 -27.64
CA ASN A 338 11.05 15.00 -27.79
C ASN A 338 10.58 16.26 -28.54
N PRO A 339 10.76 17.47 -27.97
CA PRO A 339 10.27 18.71 -28.60
C PRO A 339 11.01 19.07 -29.90
N GLU A 340 12.22 18.55 -30.10
CA GLU A 340 12.99 18.71 -31.34
C GLU A 340 12.52 17.74 -32.45
N GLY A 341 11.69 16.75 -32.11
CA GLY A 341 11.19 15.68 -32.98
C GLY A 341 11.87 14.32 -32.71
N PRO A 342 11.42 13.24 -33.36
CA PRO A 342 11.90 11.87 -33.12
C PRO A 342 13.42 11.76 -33.09
N ASN A 343 13.99 11.39 -31.93
CA ASN A 343 15.43 11.27 -31.72
C ASN A 343 16.23 12.55 -32.07
N GLY A 344 15.62 13.72 -31.88
CA GLY A 344 16.21 15.02 -32.23
C GLY A 344 16.12 15.37 -33.73
N THR A 345 15.39 14.59 -34.52
CA THR A 345 15.17 14.86 -35.95
C THR A 345 13.98 15.80 -36.13
N PRO A 346 14.16 17.01 -36.70
CA PRO A 346 13.10 18.01 -36.82
C PRO A 346 12.14 17.71 -37.97
N ASP A 347 11.43 16.60 -37.88
CA ASP A 347 10.33 16.20 -38.78
C ASP A 347 8.98 16.36 -38.05
N PRO A 348 8.20 17.39 -38.40
CA PRO A 348 6.89 17.63 -37.77
C PRO A 348 5.87 16.51 -37.99
N VAL A 349 5.89 15.83 -39.15
CA VAL A 349 4.92 14.76 -39.45
C VAL A 349 5.26 13.52 -38.65
N ALA A 350 6.55 13.17 -38.56
CA ALA A 350 7.00 12.07 -37.72
C ALA A 350 6.77 12.37 -36.22
N SER A 351 6.95 13.63 -35.80
CA SER A 351 6.58 14.07 -34.45
C SER A 351 5.09 13.89 -34.17
N GLY A 352 4.21 14.20 -35.14
CA GLY A 352 2.77 13.95 -35.05
C GLY A 352 2.40 12.49 -34.76
N ARG A 353 3.14 11.52 -35.31
CA ARG A 353 2.97 10.09 -35.00
C ARG A 353 3.27 9.78 -33.53
N ASP A 354 4.39 10.28 -33.01
CA ASP A 354 4.80 10.06 -31.62
C ASP A 354 3.85 10.76 -30.62
N ILE A 355 3.42 11.98 -30.94
CA ILE A 355 2.46 12.74 -30.13
C ILE A 355 1.17 11.92 -30.00
N ARG A 356 0.63 11.42 -31.12
CA ARG A 356 -0.61 10.64 -31.10
C ARG A 356 -0.51 9.39 -30.26
N GLU A 357 0.55 8.61 -30.44
CA GLU A 357 0.72 7.35 -29.72
C GLU A 357 0.90 7.60 -28.21
N THR A 358 1.75 8.56 -27.84
CA THR A 358 2.04 8.85 -26.42
C THR A 358 0.82 9.43 -25.71
N PHE A 359 0.11 10.40 -26.31
CA PHE A 359 -1.10 10.99 -25.74
C PHE A 359 -2.26 9.99 -25.66
N ALA A 360 -2.44 9.12 -26.67
CA ALA A 360 -3.42 8.05 -26.61
C ALA A 360 -3.16 7.12 -25.41
N ARG A 361 -1.89 6.75 -25.17
CA ARG A 361 -1.47 5.98 -23.99
C ARG A 361 -1.59 6.74 -22.66
N MET A 362 -1.91 8.03 -22.70
CA MET A 362 -2.25 8.86 -21.54
C MET A 362 -3.73 9.27 -21.53
N ALA A 363 -4.57 8.53 -22.26
CA ALA A 363 -6.02 8.69 -22.37
C ALA A 363 -6.49 9.96 -23.08
N MET A 364 -5.67 10.60 -23.92
CA MET A 364 -6.07 11.77 -24.71
C MET A 364 -6.23 11.38 -26.18
N ASN A 365 -7.39 11.71 -26.76
CA ASN A 365 -7.62 11.55 -28.19
C ASN A 365 -7.02 12.72 -28.99
N ASP A 366 -7.16 12.71 -30.31
CA ASP A 366 -6.58 13.74 -31.18
C ASP A 366 -7.09 15.16 -30.87
N GLU A 367 -8.41 15.33 -30.64
CA GLU A 367 -9.00 16.64 -30.37
C GLU A 367 -8.56 17.19 -29.00
N GLU A 368 -8.51 16.34 -27.98
CA GLU A 368 -7.98 16.66 -26.64
C GLU A 368 -6.48 16.99 -26.70
N THR A 369 -5.71 16.28 -27.52
CA THR A 369 -4.26 16.46 -27.69
C THR A 369 -3.94 17.81 -28.30
N VAL A 370 -4.58 18.16 -29.43
CA VAL A 370 -4.40 19.48 -30.07
C VAL A 370 -4.80 20.60 -29.10
N ALA A 371 -5.91 20.43 -28.37
CA ALA A 371 -6.37 21.41 -27.40
C ALA A 371 -5.38 21.59 -26.23
N LEU A 372 -4.81 20.50 -25.70
CA LEU A 372 -3.83 20.56 -24.60
C LEU A 372 -2.51 21.21 -25.01
N ILE A 373 -1.96 20.84 -26.17
CA ILE A 373 -0.68 21.40 -26.65
C ILE A 373 -0.86 22.89 -26.96
N ALA A 374 -1.85 23.24 -27.78
CA ALA A 374 -2.09 24.64 -28.14
C ALA A 374 -2.51 25.48 -26.93
N GLY A 375 -3.34 24.93 -26.02
CA GLY A 375 -3.80 25.62 -24.82
C GLY A 375 -2.67 25.86 -23.82
N GLY A 376 -1.77 24.88 -23.63
CA GLY A 376 -0.57 25.03 -22.81
C GLY A 376 0.41 26.05 -23.39
N HIS A 377 0.75 25.91 -24.69
CA HIS A 377 1.70 26.78 -25.38
C HIS A 377 1.13 28.15 -25.79
N THR A 378 -0.13 28.43 -25.44
CA THR A 378 -0.65 29.80 -25.41
C THR A 378 0.03 30.63 -24.32
N PHE A 379 0.71 30.01 -23.35
CA PHE A 379 1.33 30.69 -22.22
C PHE A 379 2.84 30.47 -22.14
N GLY A 380 3.58 31.52 -21.75
CA GLY A 380 4.99 31.45 -21.36
C GLY A 380 6.01 31.36 -22.50
N LYS A 381 7.15 30.75 -22.19
CA LYS A 381 8.28 30.56 -23.10
C LYS A 381 9.08 29.30 -22.74
N ALA A 382 9.93 28.85 -23.66
CA ALA A 382 11.01 27.90 -23.40
C ALA A 382 12.29 28.63 -22.96
N HIS A 383 13.25 27.89 -22.37
CA HIS A 383 14.52 28.43 -21.85
C HIS A 383 15.74 27.63 -22.33
N GLY A 384 16.62 28.31 -23.04
CA GLY A 384 17.81 27.81 -23.72
C GLY A 384 18.78 28.95 -24.03
N ALA A 385 18.99 29.85 -23.06
CA ALA A 385 19.78 31.08 -23.24
C ALA A 385 21.26 30.84 -23.62
N ALA A 386 21.82 29.68 -23.29
CA ALA A 386 23.16 29.25 -23.67
C ALA A 386 23.30 27.73 -23.65
N SER A 387 24.51 27.24 -23.91
CA SER A 387 24.85 25.81 -23.95
C SER A 387 24.43 25.09 -22.66
N PRO A 388 23.87 23.86 -22.75
CA PRO A 388 23.47 23.08 -21.58
C PRO A 388 24.67 22.66 -20.71
N THR A 389 25.91 22.79 -21.18
CA THR A 389 27.13 22.55 -20.39
C THR A 389 27.26 23.47 -19.17
N HIS A 390 26.50 24.58 -19.13
CA HIS A 390 26.42 25.46 -17.98
C HIS A 390 25.51 24.96 -16.86
N VAL A 391 24.67 23.96 -17.14
CA VAL A 391 23.68 23.42 -16.20
C VAL A 391 24.31 22.30 -15.38
N GLY A 392 24.37 22.49 -14.07
CA GLY A 392 24.88 21.50 -13.12
C GLY A 392 23.92 20.32 -12.89
N PRO A 393 24.28 19.41 -11.97
CA PRO A 393 23.51 18.19 -11.70
C PRO A 393 22.05 18.43 -11.32
N GLU A 394 21.19 17.49 -11.69
CA GLU A 394 19.79 17.39 -11.29
C GLU A 394 19.62 17.20 -9.76
N PRO A 395 18.44 17.45 -9.17
CA PRO A 395 18.25 17.52 -7.72
C PRO A 395 18.79 16.34 -6.90
N GLU A 396 18.59 15.09 -7.35
CA GLU A 396 19.08 13.90 -6.62
C GLU A 396 20.62 13.74 -6.66
N ALA A 397 21.29 14.41 -7.61
CA ALA A 397 22.75 14.42 -7.74
C ALA A 397 23.36 15.78 -7.33
N ALA A 398 22.55 16.73 -6.89
CA ALA A 398 23.00 18.06 -6.53
C ALA A 398 23.71 18.05 -5.16
N PRO A 399 24.71 18.94 -4.95
CA PRO A 399 25.34 19.11 -3.65
C PRO A 399 24.31 19.47 -2.56
N ILE A 400 24.53 18.95 -1.35
CA ILE A 400 23.57 19.08 -0.23
C ILE A 400 23.20 20.54 0.06
N GLU A 401 24.11 21.50 -0.11
CA GLU A 401 23.87 22.93 0.11
C GLU A 401 22.88 23.56 -0.88
N GLN A 402 22.48 22.86 -1.94
CA GLN A 402 21.37 23.27 -2.82
C GLN A 402 19.99 22.97 -2.22
N MET A 403 19.92 22.28 -1.08
CA MET A 403 18.68 22.08 -0.31
C MET A 403 17.53 21.46 -1.13
N GLY A 404 17.86 20.48 -1.96
CA GLY A 404 16.90 19.77 -2.82
C GLY A 404 16.55 20.48 -4.13
N LEU A 405 17.21 21.60 -4.45
CA LEU A 405 17.22 22.19 -5.78
C LEU A 405 18.37 21.61 -6.61
N GLY A 406 18.20 21.57 -7.94
CA GLY A 406 19.21 21.08 -8.89
C GLY A 406 19.39 22.04 -10.07
N TRP A 407 20.00 21.57 -11.16
CA TRP A 407 20.19 22.30 -12.42
C TRP A 407 20.78 23.69 -12.23
N LYS A 408 21.72 23.83 -11.28
CA LYS A 408 22.35 25.13 -11.00
C LYS A 408 23.08 25.61 -12.25
N ASN A 409 22.68 26.78 -12.73
CA ASN A 409 23.18 27.33 -13.98
C ASN A 409 24.35 28.31 -13.73
N SER A 410 25.48 28.07 -14.38
CA SER A 410 26.69 28.90 -14.32
C SER A 410 26.75 30.01 -15.37
N PHE A 411 25.83 30.03 -16.33
CA PHE A 411 25.79 31.05 -17.38
C PHE A 411 25.20 32.37 -16.87
N GLY A 412 25.93 33.47 -17.03
CA GLY A 412 25.47 34.80 -16.63
C GLY A 412 25.06 34.85 -15.15
N THR A 413 23.82 35.27 -14.90
CA THR A 413 23.21 35.28 -13.56
C THR A 413 22.64 33.93 -13.13
N GLY A 414 22.57 32.96 -14.05
CA GLY A 414 22.01 31.63 -13.84
C GLY A 414 20.47 31.56 -13.82
N LYS A 415 19.78 32.69 -13.99
CA LYS A 415 18.33 32.84 -13.80
C LYS A 415 17.77 33.98 -14.66
N GLY A 416 16.45 34.13 -14.71
CA GLY A 416 15.80 35.16 -15.51
C GLY A 416 16.17 35.07 -17.00
N GLY A 417 16.70 36.14 -17.57
CA GLY A 417 17.11 36.18 -18.99
C GLY A 417 18.21 35.17 -19.38
N ASP A 418 18.95 34.65 -18.40
CA ASP A 418 20.03 33.67 -18.60
C ASP A 418 19.58 32.22 -18.34
N THR A 419 18.28 31.98 -18.16
CA THR A 419 17.74 30.66 -17.78
C THR A 419 17.95 29.62 -18.88
N ILE A 420 18.29 28.39 -18.46
CA ILE A 420 18.41 27.21 -19.33
C ILE A 420 17.61 26.07 -18.69
N THR A 421 16.71 25.46 -19.46
CA THR A 421 15.87 24.33 -19.04
C THR A 421 15.95 23.18 -20.04
N ASN A 422 15.27 23.30 -21.18
CA ASN A 422 15.18 22.26 -22.21
C ASN A 422 16.05 22.56 -23.45
N GLY A 423 16.74 23.71 -23.46
CA GLY A 423 17.60 24.13 -24.56
C GLY A 423 16.88 24.88 -25.68
N ILE A 424 15.56 24.83 -25.79
CA ILE A 424 14.79 25.65 -26.75
C ILE A 424 14.62 27.06 -26.16
N GLU A 425 14.68 28.11 -26.98
CA GLU A 425 14.63 29.50 -26.49
C GLU A 425 13.60 30.33 -27.25
N GLY A 426 12.64 30.92 -26.52
CA GLY A 426 11.67 31.88 -27.04
C GLY A 426 10.23 31.56 -26.65
N ALA A 427 9.32 32.50 -26.94
CA ALA A 427 7.88 32.37 -26.68
C ALA A 427 7.11 31.99 -27.96
N TRP A 428 6.00 31.29 -27.80
CA TRP A 428 5.17 30.84 -28.93
C TRP A 428 4.37 31.95 -29.61
N LYS A 429 3.95 32.96 -28.85
CA LYS A 429 3.10 34.06 -29.33
C LYS A 429 3.43 35.39 -28.66
N PRO A 430 2.96 36.53 -29.21
CA PRO A 430 2.89 37.79 -28.48
C PRO A 430 1.99 37.69 -27.22
N ASN A 431 2.27 38.51 -26.21
CA ASN A 431 1.57 38.55 -24.91
C ASN A 431 1.51 37.18 -24.20
N PRO A 432 2.64 36.60 -23.77
CA PRO A 432 2.71 35.22 -23.28
C PRO A 432 1.99 34.94 -21.96
N THR A 433 1.39 35.94 -21.32
CA THR A 433 0.67 35.80 -20.04
C THR A 433 -0.82 36.12 -20.18
N THR A 434 -1.37 35.91 -21.38
CA THR A 434 -2.77 36.22 -21.70
C THR A 434 -3.39 35.07 -22.50
N TRP A 435 -4.56 34.61 -22.09
CA TRP A 435 -5.40 33.70 -22.85
C TRP A 435 -6.04 34.42 -24.03
N ASP A 436 -5.67 34.02 -25.23
CA ASP A 436 -6.21 34.49 -26.51
C ASP A 436 -5.93 33.43 -27.60
N ASN A 437 -6.36 33.69 -28.83
CA ASN A 437 -6.12 32.77 -29.96
C ASN A 437 -4.71 32.93 -30.59
N GLY A 438 -3.81 33.68 -29.94
CA GLY A 438 -2.56 34.13 -30.53
C GLY A 438 -1.57 33.01 -30.86
N TYR A 439 -1.69 31.84 -30.22
CA TYR A 439 -0.91 30.64 -30.57
C TYR A 439 -1.24 30.17 -32.00
N PHE A 440 -2.52 29.93 -32.29
CA PHE A 440 -2.96 29.51 -33.61
C PHE A 440 -2.80 30.59 -34.66
N GLU A 441 -3.07 31.87 -34.30
CA GLU A 441 -2.78 33.01 -35.18
C GLU A 441 -1.32 33.00 -35.59
N THR A 442 -0.38 32.83 -34.64
CA THR A 442 1.05 32.78 -34.95
C THR A 442 1.41 31.56 -35.80
N LEU A 443 0.91 30.38 -35.43
CA LEU A 443 1.18 29.11 -36.13
C LEU A 443 0.77 29.13 -37.61
N PHE A 444 -0.41 29.70 -37.91
CA PHE A 444 -0.97 29.71 -39.27
C PHE A 444 -0.64 30.98 -40.07
N LYS A 445 -0.29 32.10 -39.42
CA LYS A 445 0.05 33.36 -40.11
C LYS A 445 1.39 33.29 -40.84
N TYR A 446 2.38 32.61 -40.28
CA TYR A 446 3.75 32.61 -40.78
C TYR A 446 4.11 31.31 -41.49
N GLU A 447 5.01 31.40 -42.48
CA GLU A 447 5.79 30.24 -42.91
C GLU A 447 7.01 30.07 -42.00
N TRP A 448 7.46 28.84 -41.80
CA TRP A 448 8.44 28.50 -40.77
C TRP A 448 9.77 28.01 -41.37
N LYS A 449 10.90 28.50 -40.84
CA LYS A 449 12.24 28.02 -41.16
C LYS A 449 12.91 27.42 -39.93
N LEU A 450 13.56 26.27 -40.12
CA LEU A 450 14.36 25.62 -39.09
C LEU A 450 15.57 26.51 -38.73
N THR A 451 15.85 26.60 -37.44
CA THR A 451 17.00 27.31 -36.87
C THR A 451 17.48 26.60 -35.61
N LYS A 452 18.53 27.13 -34.99
CA LYS A 452 19.03 26.65 -33.70
C LYS A 452 18.87 27.71 -32.62
N SER A 453 18.50 27.28 -31.42
CA SER A 453 18.53 28.11 -30.23
C SER A 453 19.97 28.53 -29.87
N PRO A 454 20.16 29.48 -28.95
CA PRO A 454 21.48 29.76 -28.38
C PRO A 454 22.14 28.55 -27.70
N ALA A 455 21.34 27.59 -27.22
CA ALA A 455 21.83 26.33 -26.67
C ALA A 455 22.17 25.26 -27.75
N GLY A 456 21.82 25.51 -29.01
CA GLY A 456 22.04 24.62 -30.14
C GLY A 456 20.89 23.65 -30.47
N ALA A 457 19.76 23.75 -29.75
CA ALA A 457 18.57 22.93 -29.97
C ALA A 457 17.82 23.34 -31.25
N GLN A 458 17.20 22.38 -31.93
CA GLN A 458 16.39 22.61 -33.13
C GLN A 458 15.08 23.30 -32.76
N GLN A 459 14.78 24.41 -33.43
CA GLN A 459 13.52 25.14 -33.29
C GLN A 459 13.16 25.86 -34.58
N TRP A 460 11.94 26.38 -34.66
CA TRP A 460 11.43 27.04 -35.86
C TRP A 460 11.11 28.51 -35.58
N ILE A 461 11.47 29.38 -36.53
CA ILE A 461 11.14 30.81 -36.50
C ILE A 461 10.40 31.21 -37.77
N PRO A 462 9.63 32.31 -37.76
CA PRO A 462 9.02 32.85 -38.97
C PRO A 462 10.05 33.15 -40.06
N THR A 463 9.70 32.87 -41.31
CA THR A 463 10.44 33.35 -42.48
C THR A 463 10.26 34.86 -42.68
N ASP A 464 9.12 35.40 -42.25
CA ASP A 464 8.80 36.83 -42.29
C ASP A 464 9.63 37.62 -41.27
N GLU A 465 10.50 38.48 -41.79
CA GLU A 465 11.42 39.32 -41.02
C GLU A 465 10.68 40.35 -40.15
N SER A 466 9.44 40.73 -40.48
CA SER A 466 8.64 41.64 -39.66
C SER A 466 8.27 41.04 -38.30
N ALA A 467 8.32 39.71 -38.17
CA ALA A 467 8.04 39.01 -36.92
C ALA A 467 9.19 39.10 -35.90
N LYS A 468 10.39 39.54 -36.29
CA LYS A 468 11.61 39.57 -35.44
C LYS A 468 11.47 40.34 -34.14
N THR A 469 10.52 41.26 -34.06
CA THR A 469 10.29 42.09 -32.88
C THR A 469 8.87 41.94 -32.31
N ALA A 470 8.17 40.86 -32.65
CA ALA A 470 6.76 40.68 -32.29
C ALA A 470 6.54 40.33 -30.80
N VAL A 471 7.54 39.74 -30.13
CA VAL A 471 7.45 39.33 -28.72
C VAL A 471 8.34 40.24 -27.87
N GLN A 472 7.82 40.73 -26.74
CA GLN A 472 8.61 41.40 -25.71
C GLN A 472 9.52 40.42 -24.97
N ASP A 473 10.75 40.80 -24.66
CA ASP A 473 11.62 39.99 -23.80
C ASP A 473 11.02 39.86 -22.38
N ALA A 474 11.24 38.70 -21.76
CA ALA A 474 10.66 38.37 -20.47
C ALA A 474 11.15 39.22 -19.29
N HIS A 475 12.34 39.81 -19.39
CA HIS A 475 12.97 40.57 -18.31
C HIS A 475 13.50 41.95 -18.72
N ASP A 476 13.72 42.19 -20.02
CA ASP A 476 14.17 43.49 -20.54
C ASP A 476 13.10 44.13 -21.43
N PRO A 477 12.36 45.14 -20.95
CA PRO A 477 11.28 45.73 -21.73
C PRO A 477 11.73 46.42 -23.02
N LYS A 478 13.03 46.71 -23.18
CA LYS A 478 13.63 47.31 -24.38
C LYS A 478 14.04 46.29 -25.44
N LYS A 479 14.08 45.00 -25.09
CA LYS A 479 14.38 43.90 -26.02
C LYS A 479 13.10 43.30 -26.60
N ARG A 480 13.23 42.78 -27.81
CA ARG A 480 12.16 42.16 -28.60
C ARG A 480 12.73 40.97 -29.36
N HIS A 481 11.89 39.95 -29.58
CA HIS A 481 12.24 38.68 -30.22
C HIS A 481 11.20 38.26 -31.25
N ALA A 482 11.60 37.33 -32.12
CA ALA A 482 10.66 36.57 -32.93
C ALA A 482 9.90 35.55 -32.06
N PRO A 483 8.64 35.22 -32.39
CA PRO A 483 8.03 34.03 -31.82
C PRO A 483 8.73 32.78 -32.36
N ILE A 484 8.62 31.68 -31.63
CA ILE A 484 9.22 30.39 -31.98
C ILE A 484 8.15 29.30 -31.99
N MET A 485 8.40 28.20 -32.70
CA MET A 485 7.63 26.96 -32.58
C MET A 485 8.61 25.79 -32.45
N THR A 486 8.24 24.77 -31.68
CA THR A 486 8.97 23.50 -31.64
C THR A 486 8.59 22.62 -32.84
N THR A 487 9.34 21.54 -33.09
CA THR A 487 8.94 20.56 -34.11
C THR A 487 7.61 19.91 -33.76
N ALA A 488 7.34 19.68 -32.46
CA ALA A 488 6.06 19.18 -31.97
C ALA A 488 4.90 20.18 -32.21
N ASP A 489 5.14 21.48 -32.11
CA ASP A 489 4.12 22.50 -32.42
C ASP A 489 3.77 22.51 -33.92
N LEU A 490 4.78 22.41 -34.79
CA LEU A 490 4.56 22.32 -36.23
C LEU A 490 3.82 21.05 -36.63
N ALA A 491 3.91 19.97 -35.84
CA ALA A 491 3.10 18.78 -36.07
C ALA A 491 1.60 19.10 -36.10
N LEU A 492 1.13 20.03 -35.26
CA LEU A 492 -0.28 20.41 -35.24
C LEU A 492 -0.76 21.07 -36.55
N ARG A 493 0.16 21.62 -37.34
CA ARG A 493 -0.12 22.23 -38.64
C ARG A 493 0.22 21.30 -39.81
N MET A 494 1.18 20.39 -39.66
CA MET A 494 1.72 19.60 -40.77
C MET A 494 1.25 18.15 -40.79
N ASP A 495 0.85 17.60 -39.64
CA ASP A 495 0.26 16.27 -39.56
C ASP A 495 -1.17 16.30 -40.16
N PRO A 496 -1.52 15.38 -41.07
CA PRO A 496 -2.79 15.40 -41.78
C PRO A 496 -4.03 15.15 -40.91
N ILE A 497 -3.87 14.61 -39.69
CA ILE A 497 -4.96 14.39 -38.73
C ILE A 497 -5.10 15.61 -37.82
N TYR A 498 -4.00 16.19 -37.35
CA TYR A 498 -4.05 17.35 -36.45
C TYR A 498 -4.36 18.66 -37.14
N GLU A 499 -3.88 18.87 -38.37
CA GLU A 499 -4.10 20.11 -39.12
C GLU A 499 -5.58 20.53 -39.19
N PRO A 500 -6.53 19.67 -39.59
CA PRO A 500 -7.93 20.07 -39.68
C PRO A 500 -8.53 20.40 -38.30
N ILE A 501 -8.06 19.76 -37.23
CA ILE A 501 -8.49 20.05 -35.85
C ILE A 501 -7.93 21.40 -35.40
N ALA A 502 -6.63 21.64 -35.60
CA ALA A 502 -5.97 22.90 -35.27
C ALA A 502 -6.59 24.07 -36.05
N ARG A 503 -6.91 23.88 -37.33
CA ARG A 503 -7.59 24.89 -38.16
C ARG A 503 -9.02 25.15 -37.68
N LYS A 504 -9.75 24.12 -37.24
CA LYS A 504 -11.09 24.25 -36.64
C LYS A 504 -11.04 25.09 -35.37
N PHE A 505 -10.08 24.86 -34.49
CA PHE A 505 -9.87 25.66 -33.28
C PHE A 505 -9.42 27.09 -33.58
N TYR A 506 -8.51 27.27 -34.54
CA TYR A 506 -8.12 28.59 -35.03
C TYR A 506 -9.33 29.41 -35.49
N GLN A 507 -10.26 28.79 -36.21
CA GLN A 507 -11.47 29.44 -36.74
C GLN A 507 -12.60 29.59 -35.71
N ASN A 508 -12.55 28.84 -34.60
CA ASN A 508 -13.59 28.84 -33.57
C ASN A 508 -12.95 28.79 -32.17
N PHE A 509 -12.65 29.98 -31.65
CA PHE A 509 -11.99 30.15 -30.36
C PHE A 509 -12.83 29.65 -29.16
N ASP A 510 -14.16 29.78 -29.22
CA ASP A 510 -15.04 29.30 -28.14
C ASP A 510 -15.01 27.78 -28.03
N LEU A 511 -14.99 27.08 -29.17
CA LEU A 511 -14.83 25.64 -29.20
C LEU A 511 -13.47 25.22 -28.65
N PHE A 512 -12.40 25.91 -29.06
CA PHE A 512 -11.06 25.64 -28.51
C PHE A 512 -11.03 25.81 -27.00
N ALA A 513 -11.63 26.88 -26.47
CA ALA A 513 -11.68 27.15 -25.04
C ALA A 513 -12.45 26.05 -24.27
N ASP A 514 -13.60 25.59 -24.76
CA ASP A 514 -14.35 24.50 -24.11
C ASP A 514 -13.59 23.18 -24.15
N THR A 515 -13.04 22.79 -25.32
CA THR A 515 -12.26 21.56 -25.44
C THR A 515 -11.02 21.59 -24.55
N PHE A 516 -10.27 22.70 -24.52
CA PHE A 516 -9.12 22.83 -23.63
C PHE A 516 -9.52 22.77 -22.16
N ALA A 517 -10.64 23.39 -21.76
CA ALA A 517 -11.10 23.39 -20.37
C ALA A 517 -11.41 21.96 -19.90
N ARG A 518 -12.08 21.18 -20.76
CA ARG A 518 -12.45 19.78 -20.50
C ARG A 518 -11.23 18.85 -20.52
N ALA A 519 -10.32 19.03 -21.49
CA ALA A 519 -9.11 18.23 -21.60
C ALA A 519 -8.14 18.51 -20.44
N TRP A 520 -7.97 19.78 -20.02
CA TRP A 520 -7.19 20.14 -18.84
C TRP A 520 -7.76 19.54 -17.56
N PHE A 521 -9.09 19.58 -17.38
CA PHE A 521 -9.73 18.94 -16.24
C PHE A 521 -9.53 17.43 -16.24
N LYS A 522 -9.72 16.78 -17.39
CA LYS A 522 -9.45 15.33 -17.56
C LYS A 522 -8.01 14.99 -17.23
N LEU A 523 -7.03 15.69 -17.80
CA LEU A 523 -5.61 15.51 -17.53
C LEU A 523 -5.33 15.51 -16.02
N THR A 524 -5.78 16.57 -15.36
CA THR A 524 -5.44 16.82 -13.96
C THR A 524 -6.20 15.95 -12.97
N HIS A 525 -7.22 15.20 -13.41
CA HIS A 525 -8.08 14.39 -12.54
C HIS A 525 -8.20 12.91 -12.98
N ARG A 526 -7.50 12.50 -14.05
CA ARG A 526 -7.62 11.17 -14.68
C ARG A 526 -7.38 10.01 -13.71
N ASP A 527 -6.52 10.21 -12.73
CA ASP A 527 -6.02 9.24 -11.75
C ASP A 527 -6.66 9.37 -10.34
N MET A 528 -7.68 10.22 -10.22
CA MET A 528 -8.46 10.36 -9.00
C MET A 528 -9.56 9.31 -8.85
N GLY A 529 -9.86 8.54 -9.90
CA GLY A 529 -10.91 7.53 -9.91
C GLY A 529 -12.31 8.16 -9.84
N PRO A 530 -13.26 7.52 -9.12
CA PRO A 530 -14.66 7.95 -9.06
C PRO A 530 -14.83 9.40 -8.57
N ILE A 531 -15.80 10.11 -9.14
CA ILE A 531 -16.13 11.50 -8.77
C ILE A 531 -16.48 11.66 -7.27
N SER A 532 -16.91 10.59 -6.59
CA SER A 532 -17.16 10.61 -5.13
C SER A 532 -15.91 10.91 -4.29
N ARG A 533 -14.71 10.82 -4.88
CA ARG A 533 -13.45 11.20 -4.23
C ARG A 533 -13.11 12.68 -4.37
N TYR A 534 -13.85 13.44 -5.20
CA TYR A 534 -13.52 14.81 -5.54
C TYR A 534 -14.11 15.72 -4.47
N LEU A 535 -13.28 16.60 -3.91
CA LEU A 535 -13.63 17.44 -2.77
C LEU A 535 -13.56 18.93 -3.13
N GLY A 536 -14.37 19.73 -2.45
CA GLY A 536 -14.36 21.19 -2.56
C GLY A 536 -15.50 21.77 -3.40
N PRO A 537 -15.67 23.10 -3.38
CA PRO A 537 -16.82 23.77 -3.98
C PRO A 537 -16.76 23.90 -5.50
N GLU A 538 -15.61 23.62 -6.14
CA GLU A 538 -15.38 23.80 -7.58
C GLU A 538 -15.50 22.48 -8.38
N VAL A 539 -15.98 21.40 -7.76
CA VAL A 539 -16.22 20.13 -8.46
C VAL A 539 -17.36 20.30 -9.46
N PRO A 540 -17.14 20.05 -10.76
CA PRO A 540 -18.20 20.13 -11.77
C PRO A 540 -19.35 19.17 -11.45
N ARG A 541 -20.59 19.61 -11.72
CA ARG A 541 -21.80 18.77 -11.56
C ARG A 541 -22.00 17.78 -12.71
N GLU A 542 -21.43 18.08 -13.87
CA GLU A 542 -21.49 17.22 -15.06
C GLU A 542 -20.66 15.95 -14.81
N ALA A 543 -21.28 14.78 -14.96
CA ALA A 543 -20.57 13.51 -14.93
C ALA A 543 -19.94 13.26 -16.31
N LEU A 544 -18.62 13.06 -16.34
CA LEU A 544 -17.88 12.85 -17.57
C LEU A 544 -17.63 11.35 -17.77
N ILE A 545 -17.74 10.88 -19.01
CA ILE A 545 -17.66 9.44 -19.32
C ILE A 545 -16.36 8.78 -18.84
N TRP A 546 -15.23 9.50 -18.92
CA TRP A 546 -13.92 9.01 -18.50
C TRP A 546 -13.78 8.82 -16.97
N GLN A 547 -14.72 9.34 -16.18
CA GLN A 547 -14.82 9.12 -14.73
C GLN A 547 -15.47 7.78 -14.37
N ASP A 548 -15.83 6.98 -15.38
CA ASP A 548 -16.52 5.69 -15.25
C ASP A 548 -17.79 5.80 -14.36
N PRO A 549 -18.70 6.76 -14.62
CA PRO A 549 -19.77 7.13 -13.70
C PRO A 549 -20.71 5.95 -13.40
N VAL A 550 -21.26 5.93 -12.19
CA VAL A 550 -22.21 4.89 -11.76
C VAL A 550 -23.43 5.57 -11.13
N THR A 551 -24.62 5.20 -11.57
CA THR A 551 -25.86 5.64 -10.95
C THR A 551 -26.07 4.88 -9.64
N PRO A 552 -26.13 5.54 -8.47
CA PRO A 552 -26.37 4.86 -7.20
C PRO A 552 -27.78 4.25 -7.14
N PRO A 553 -28.00 3.20 -6.31
CA PRO A 553 -29.33 2.63 -6.14
C PRO A 553 -30.27 3.63 -5.45
N LYS A 554 -31.57 3.57 -5.78
CA LYS A 554 -32.60 4.45 -5.19
C LYS A 554 -32.82 4.18 -3.71
N THR A 555 -32.71 2.92 -3.30
CA THR A 555 -32.87 2.45 -1.92
C THR A 555 -31.74 1.52 -1.57
N VAL A 556 -31.32 1.54 -0.31
CA VAL A 556 -30.28 0.66 0.22
C VAL A 556 -30.95 -0.46 1.00
N ILE A 557 -30.61 -1.71 0.68
CA ILE A 557 -31.17 -2.89 1.35
C ILE A 557 -30.80 -2.93 2.84
N SER A 558 -31.71 -3.41 3.69
CA SER A 558 -31.50 -3.54 5.13
C SER A 558 -30.70 -4.79 5.49
N GLN A 559 -30.24 -4.92 6.74
CA GLN A 559 -29.55 -6.14 7.21
C GLN A 559 -30.44 -7.40 7.13
N ASN A 560 -31.76 -7.26 7.33
CA ASN A 560 -32.69 -8.38 7.16
C ASN A 560 -32.77 -8.81 5.70
N ASP A 561 -32.79 -7.85 4.77
CA ASP A 561 -32.79 -8.12 3.33
C ASP A 561 -31.50 -8.83 2.90
N VAL A 562 -30.36 -8.44 3.48
CA VAL A 562 -29.06 -9.10 3.25
C VAL A 562 -29.12 -10.58 3.63
N ALA A 563 -29.69 -10.93 4.78
CA ALA A 563 -29.83 -12.33 5.20
C ALA A 563 -30.70 -13.14 4.23
N VAL A 564 -31.87 -12.61 3.85
CA VAL A 564 -32.79 -13.25 2.87
C VAL A 564 -32.10 -13.44 1.52
N LEU A 565 -31.40 -12.42 1.02
CA LEU A 565 -30.71 -12.49 -0.27
C LEU A 565 -29.57 -13.52 -0.26
N LYS A 566 -28.84 -13.68 0.84
CA LYS A 566 -27.83 -14.75 0.96
C LYS A 566 -28.46 -16.13 0.80
N GLU A 567 -29.61 -16.39 1.42
CA GLU A 567 -30.33 -17.66 1.29
C GLU A 567 -30.82 -17.91 -0.15
N MET A 568 -31.36 -16.88 -0.80
CA MET A 568 -31.78 -16.93 -2.20
C MET A 568 -30.61 -17.25 -3.14
N ILE A 569 -29.46 -16.57 -2.95
CA ILE A 569 -28.26 -16.80 -3.75
C ILE A 569 -27.71 -18.22 -3.53
N MET A 570 -27.67 -18.70 -2.29
CA MET A 570 -27.20 -20.07 -2.00
C MET A 570 -28.13 -21.15 -2.59
N SER A 571 -29.36 -20.79 -2.96
CA SER A 571 -30.36 -21.68 -3.56
C SER A 571 -30.49 -21.51 -5.08
N CYS A 572 -29.76 -20.59 -5.72
CA CYS A 572 -29.93 -20.26 -7.15
C CYS A 572 -29.20 -21.22 -8.11
N GLY A 573 -28.61 -22.31 -7.59
CA GLY A 573 -27.96 -23.35 -8.38
C GLY A 573 -26.52 -23.06 -8.81
N LEU A 574 -25.91 -21.98 -8.30
CA LEU A 574 -24.48 -21.70 -8.45
C LEU A 574 -23.66 -22.41 -7.37
N THR A 575 -22.48 -22.91 -7.74
CA THR A 575 -21.53 -23.50 -6.77
C THR A 575 -20.79 -22.42 -5.98
N ILE A 576 -20.18 -22.79 -4.86
CA ILE A 576 -19.31 -21.91 -4.07
C ILE A 576 -18.20 -21.32 -4.95
N ALA A 577 -17.52 -22.16 -5.75
CA ALA A 577 -16.52 -21.71 -6.70
C ALA A 577 -17.06 -20.66 -7.69
N GLN A 578 -18.23 -20.87 -8.30
CA GLN A 578 -18.82 -19.92 -9.26
C GLN A 578 -19.17 -18.57 -8.63
N LEU A 579 -19.71 -18.58 -7.40
CA LEU A 579 -20.01 -17.36 -6.64
C LEU A 579 -18.73 -16.56 -6.37
N ILE A 580 -17.67 -17.23 -5.92
CA ILE A 580 -16.37 -16.62 -5.63
C ILE A 580 -15.69 -16.11 -6.91
N GLN A 581 -15.65 -16.92 -7.97
CA GLN A 581 -15.08 -16.55 -9.27
C GLN A 581 -15.73 -15.28 -9.82
N THR A 582 -17.07 -15.20 -9.77
CA THR A 582 -17.81 -14.03 -10.27
C THR A 582 -17.55 -12.79 -9.41
N ALA A 583 -17.55 -12.94 -8.08
CA ALA A 583 -17.26 -11.83 -7.17
C ALA A 583 -15.83 -11.31 -7.32
N TRP A 584 -14.86 -12.21 -7.42
CA TRP A 584 -13.45 -11.87 -7.65
C TRP A 584 -13.25 -11.23 -9.02
N ALA A 585 -13.79 -11.81 -10.09
CA ALA A 585 -13.70 -11.26 -11.45
C ALA A 585 -14.25 -9.83 -11.51
N SER A 586 -15.32 -9.53 -10.75
CA SER A 586 -15.90 -8.20 -10.70
C SER A 586 -15.03 -7.22 -9.89
N ALA A 587 -14.64 -7.60 -8.67
CA ALA A 587 -13.90 -6.73 -7.76
C ALA A 587 -12.44 -6.51 -8.16
N SER A 588 -11.77 -7.54 -8.69
CA SER A 588 -10.34 -7.53 -8.98
C SER A 588 -9.96 -6.73 -10.22
N THR A 589 -10.91 -6.17 -10.97
CA THR A 589 -10.61 -5.18 -12.01
C THR A 589 -10.11 -3.86 -11.42
N PHE A 590 -10.28 -3.65 -10.11
CA PHE A 590 -9.76 -2.48 -9.41
C PHE A 590 -8.23 -2.40 -9.51
N ARG A 591 -7.73 -1.18 -9.65
CA ARG A 591 -6.31 -0.86 -9.46
C ARG A 591 -6.16 0.44 -8.67
N GLY A 592 -5.34 0.44 -7.63
CA GLY A 592 -5.14 1.56 -6.70
C GLY A 592 -4.28 2.69 -7.26
N SER A 593 -3.63 2.47 -8.40
CA SER A 593 -2.85 3.45 -9.15
C SER A 593 -3.75 4.64 -9.55
N ASP A 594 -4.72 4.41 -10.43
CA ASP A 594 -5.70 5.42 -10.91
C ASP A 594 -7.11 5.27 -10.31
N LYS A 595 -7.31 4.24 -9.47
CA LYS A 595 -8.56 3.94 -8.75
C LYS A 595 -9.73 3.61 -9.68
N ARG A 596 -9.45 3.16 -10.91
CA ARG A 596 -10.46 2.63 -11.83
C ARG A 596 -10.79 1.17 -11.52
N GLY A 597 -11.85 0.68 -12.17
CA GLY A 597 -12.33 -0.68 -12.02
C GLY A 597 -13.05 -0.93 -10.70
N GLY A 598 -13.18 -2.20 -10.34
CA GLY A 598 -13.91 -2.67 -9.17
C GLY A 598 -15.36 -3.06 -9.47
N ALA A 599 -16.04 -3.56 -8.43
CA ALA A 599 -17.36 -4.17 -8.57
C ALA A 599 -18.53 -3.17 -8.67
N ASN A 600 -18.33 -1.90 -8.30
CA ASN A 600 -19.38 -0.90 -8.41
C ASN A 600 -19.69 -0.62 -9.89
N GLY A 601 -20.98 -0.53 -10.24
CA GLY A 601 -21.44 -0.45 -11.63
C GLY A 601 -21.72 -1.80 -12.26
N ALA A 602 -21.31 -2.93 -11.66
CA ALA A 602 -21.46 -4.27 -12.21
C ALA A 602 -21.03 -4.38 -13.69
N ARG A 603 -19.96 -3.66 -14.06
CA ARG A 603 -19.47 -3.62 -15.44
C ARG A 603 -19.03 -4.98 -15.97
N ILE A 604 -18.85 -5.97 -15.09
CA ILE A 604 -18.64 -7.37 -15.46
C ILE A 604 -19.74 -7.94 -16.39
N ARG A 605 -20.96 -7.40 -16.37
CA ARG A 605 -22.04 -7.80 -17.30
C ARG A 605 -22.08 -7.01 -18.61
N LEU A 606 -21.19 -6.04 -18.79
CA LEU A 606 -21.14 -5.15 -19.94
C LEU A 606 -19.88 -5.40 -20.75
N GLU A 607 -19.87 -4.93 -21.99
CA GLU A 607 -18.62 -4.88 -22.77
C GLU A 607 -17.62 -3.91 -22.13
N PRO A 608 -16.32 -4.22 -22.17
CA PRO A 608 -15.73 -5.44 -22.72
C PRO A 608 -15.64 -6.60 -21.70
N GLN A 609 -15.90 -6.35 -20.41
CA GLN A 609 -15.58 -7.30 -19.31
C GLN A 609 -16.33 -8.64 -19.42
N ILE A 610 -17.55 -8.64 -19.95
CA ILE A 610 -18.37 -9.84 -20.11
C ILE A 610 -17.73 -10.88 -21.06
N ASN A 611 -16.84 -10.44 -21.95
CA ASN A 611 -16.19 -11.29 -22.95
C ASN A 611 -14.69 -11.48 -22.74
N TRP A 612 -14.11 -10.95 -21.65
CA TRP A 612 -12.71 -11.21 -21.34
C TRP A 612 -12.45 -12.69 -21.08
N GLU A 613 -11.37 -13.22 -21.66
CA GLU A 613 -10.96 -14.62 -21.49
C GLU A 613 -10.79 -14.98 -20.01
N ALA A 614 -10.12 -14.11 -19.25
CA ALA A 614 -9.88 -14.28 -17.82
C ALA A 614 -11.17 -14.44 -16.99
N ASN A 615 -12.30 -13.97 -17.51
CA ASN A 615 -13.60 -14.03 -16.85
C ASN A 615 -14.44 -15.25 -17.25
N ASN A 616 -13.94 -16.11 -18.14
CA ASN A 616 -14.65 -17.29 -18.64
C ASN A 616 -16.07 -16.95 -19.13
N PRO A 617 -16.21 -16.32 -20.31
CA PRO A 617 -17.47 -15.70 -20.75
C PRO A 617 -18.68 -16.65 -20.73
N THR A 618 -18.47 -17.92 -21.09
CA THR A 618 -19.54 -18.95 -21.07
C THR A 618 -20.05 -19.19 -19.66
N GLN A 619 -19.14 -19.38 -18.69
CA GLN A 619 -19.51 -19.58 -17.29
C GLN A 619 -20.11 -18.31 -16.70
N LEU A 620 -19.49 -17.15 -16.95
CA LEU A 620 -19.93 -15.86 -16.42
C LEU A 620 -21.36 -15.52 -16.86
N LYS A 621 -21.70 -15.66 -18.15
CA LYS A 621 -23.06 -15.38 -18.66
C LYS A 621 -24.12 -16.25 -17.97
N LYS A 622 -23.81 -17.51 -17.70
CA LYS A 622 -24.68 -18.40 -16.90
C LYS A 622 -24.82 -17.90 -15.47
N ASN A 623 -23.73 -17.51 -14.82
CA ASN A 623 -23.75 -17.03 -13.43
C ASN A 623 -24.54 -15.71 -13.30
N LEU A 624 -24.33 -14.77 -14.23
CA LEU A 624 -25.05 -13.49 -14.27
C LEU A 624 -26.55 -13.69 -14.44
N LYS A 625 -26.97 -14.63 -15.30
CA LYS A 625 -28.38 -14.98 -15.48
C LYS A 625 -29.04 -15.42 -14.16
N ALA A 626 -28.34 -16.23 -13.35
CA ALA A 626 -28.84 -16.65 -12.05
C ALA A 626 -28.96 -15.47 -11.07
N TYR A 627 -28.01 -14.54 -11.06
CA TYR A 627 -28.11 -13.30 -10.24
C TYR A 627 -29.27 -12.41 -10.70
N GLU A 628 -29.52 -12.28 -12.00
CA GLU A 628 -30.68 -11.54 -12.53
C GLU A 628 -32.01 -12.17 -12.12
N ASP A 629 -32.08 -13.50 -12.07
CA ASP A 629 -33.29 -14.20 -11.65
C ASP A 629 -33.53 -14.02 -10.13
N VAL A 630 -32.47 -14.03 -9.31
CA VAL A 630 -32.54 -13.65 -7.87
C VAL A 630 -33.00 -12.19 -7.71
N GLN A 631 -32.44 -11.27 -8.49
CA GLN A 631 -32.83 -9.85 -8.47
C GLN A 631 -34.32 -9.68 -8.76
N LYS A 632 -34.82 -10.33 -9.82
CA LYS A 632 -36.24 -10.30 -10.21
C LYS A 632 -37.13 -10.88 -9.13
N GLN A 633 -36.76 -12.02 -8.55
CA GLN A 633 -37.52 -12.64 -7.48
C GLN A 633 -37.60 -11.74 -6.25
N PHE A 634 -36.49 -11.13 -5.82
CA PHE A 634 -36.47 -10.21 -4.68
C PHE A 634 -37.33 -8.97 -4.94
N SER A 635 -37.31 -8.46 -6.18
CA SER A 635 -38.07 -7.28 -6.59
C SER A 635 -39.60 -7.45 -6.51
N THR A 636 -40.11 -8.68 -6.53
CA THR A 636 -41.55 -8.94 -6.34
C THR A 636 -42.07 -8.51 -4.96
N ASN A 637 -41.18 -8.32 -3.99
CA ASN A 637 -41.49 -7.82 -2.64
C ASN A 637 -41.50 -6.28 -2.54
N GLY A 638 -41.44 -5.56 -3.68
CA GLY A 638 -41.46 -4.09 -3.73
C GLY A 638 -40.16 -3.41 -3.32
N LYS A 639 -39.06 -4.16 -3.18
CA LYS A 639 -37.72 -3.65 -2.86
C LYS A 639 -36.74 -3.91 -4.00
N GLU A 640 -35.84 -2.97 -4.26
CA GLU A 640 -34.83 -3.11 -5.32
C GLU A 640 -33.46 -3.46 -4.72
N VAL A 641 -32.64 -4.19 -5.48
CA VAL A 641 -31.23 -4.47 -5.17
C VAL A 641 -30.45 -4.47 -6.48
N SER A 642 -29.23 -3.93 -6.50
CA SER A 642 -28.41 -3.93 -7.72
C SER A 642 -27.76 -5.29 -7.96
N ILE A 643 -27.50 -5.62 -9.23
CA ILE A 643 -26.69 -6.80 -9.58
C ILE A 643 -25.28 -6.67 -9.00
N ALA A 644 -24.72 -5.45 -8.97
CA ALA A 644 -23.42 -5.19 -8.35
C ALA A 644 -23.34 -5.65 -6.89
N ASP A 645 -24.38 -5.36 -6.10
CA ASP A 645 -24.46 -5.81 -4.72
C ASP A 645 -24.72 -7.31 -4.62
N LEU A 646 -25.57 -7.89 -5.48
CA LEU A 646 -25.83 -9.34 -5.49
C LEU A 646 -24.56 -10.16 -5.79
N ILE A 647 -23.73 -9.74 -6.74
CA ILE A 647 -22.47 -10.42 -7.08
C ILE A 647 -21.53 -10.47 -5.87
N ILE A 648 -21.34 -9.34 -5.19
CA ILE A 648 -20.47 -9.27 -4.01
C ILE A 648 -21.08 -10.02 -2.82
N LEU A 649 -22.39 -9.92 -2.63
CA LEU A 649 -23.10 -10.64 -1.59
C LEU A 649 -23.02 -12.16 -1.78
N GLY A 650 -23.06 -12.63 -3.03
CA GLY A 650 -22.87 -14.04 -3.38
C GLY A 650 -21.49 -14.55 -3.03
N GLY A 651 -20.44 -13.77 -3.30
CA GLY A 651 -19.08 -14.07 -2.84
C GLY A 651 -18.98 -14.15 -1.32
N CYS A 652 -19.63 -13.22 -0.59
CA CYS A 652 -19.67 -13.23 0.87
C CYS A 652 -20.35 -14.51 1.40
N ALA A 653 -21.53 -14.84 0.88
CA ALA A 653 -22.28 -16.04 1.27
C ALA A 653 -21.49 -17.34 1.01
N ALA A 654 -20.78 -17.40 -0.12
CA ALA A 654 -19.95 -18.54 -0.49
C ALA A 654 -18.76 -18.72 0.48
N VAL A 655 -18.10 -17.63 0.89
CA VAL A 655 -17.01 -17.67 1.88
C VAL A 655 -17.54 -18.10 3.26
N GLU A 656 -18.68 -17.55 3.70
CA GLU A 656 -19.31 -17.96 4.97
C GLU A 656 -19.66 -19.45 4.97
N LYS A 657 -20.22 -19.94 3.85
CA LYS A 657 -20.54 -21.36 3.68
C LYS A 657 -19.28 -22.23 3.68
N ALA A 658 -18.22 -21.82 2.99
CA ALA A 658 -16.97 -22.57 2.92
C ALA A 658 -16.24 -22.62 4.27
N ALA A 659 -16.26 -21.52 5.03
CA ALA A 659 -15.78 -21.49 6.42
C ALA A 659 -16.60 -22.43 7.32
N LYS A 660 -17.93 -22.44 7.16
CA LYS A 660 -18.81 -23.37 7.89
C LYS A 660 -18.52 -24.82 7.56
N ASN A 661 -18.22 -25.15 6.30
CA ASN A 661 -17.79 -26.48 5.90
C ASN A 661 -16.47 -26.90 6.59
N ALA A 662 -15.63 -25.94 6.95
CA ALA A 662 -14.39 -26.15 7.73
C ALA A 662 -14.62 -26.13 9.26
N GLY A 663 -15.86 -26.00 9.73
CA GLY A 663 -16.21 -25.96 11.15
C GLY A 663 -16.18 -24.56 11.78
N TYR A 664 -15.97 -23.50 10.99
CA TYR A 664 -15.92 -22.12 11.48
C TYR A 664 -17.22 -21.36 11.16
N THR A 665 -17.79 -20.72 12.17
CA THR A 665 -18.92 -19.80 11.96
C THR A 665 -18.38 -18.38 11.87
N VAL A 666 -18.41 -17.80 10.68
CA VAL A 666 -17.94 -16.43 10.41
C VAL A 666 -19.05 -15.63 9.74
N THR A 667 -19.01 -14.31 9.92
CA THR A 667 -19.85 -13.38 9.17
C THR A 667 -18.93 -12.48 8.36
N VAL A 668 -19.05 -12.56 7.04
CA VAL A 668 -18.29 -11.72 6.11
C VAL A 668 -19.00 -10.37 6.01
N PRO A 669 -18.30 -9.26 6.32
CA PRO A 669 -18.88 -7.94 6.24
C PRO A 669 -19.37 -7.60 4.84
N PHE A 670 -20.59 -7.08 4.75
CA PHE A 670 -21.18 -6.63 3.51
C PHE A 670 -21.72 -5.20 3.67
N ARG A 671 -21.35 -4.33 2.73
CA ARG A 671 -21.84 -2.94 2.66
C ARG A 671 -22.61 -2.76 1.34
N PRO A 672 -23.95 -2.62 1.39
CA PRO A 672 -24.74 -2.33 0.20
C PRO A 672 -24.56 -0.88 -0.25
N GLY A 673 -25.05 -0.57 -1.45
CA GLY A 673 -25.03 0.76 -2.05
C GLY A 673 -24.33 0.81 -3.40
N ARG A 674 -23.90 -0.32 -3.96
CA ARG A 674 -23.36 -0.34 -5.33
C ARG A 674 -24.49 -0.10 -6.31
N GLY A 675 -24.18 0.67 -7.35
CA GLY A 675 -25.06 0.92 -8.47
C GLY A 675 -24.83 -0.02 -9.64
N ASP A 676 -25.76 0.01 -10.58
CA ASP A 676 -25.70 -0.71 -11.84
C ASP A 676 -25.46 0.29 -12.98
N ALA A 677 -24.28 0.24 -13.60
CA ALA A 677 -23.94 1.11 -14.72
C ALA A 677 -24.64 0.64 -16.01
N THR A 678 -24.81 1.57 -16.94
CA THR A 678 -25.28 1.27 -18.31
C THR A 678 -24.10 1.21 -19.29
N LEU A 679 -24.35 0.69 -20.49
CA LEU A 679 -23.35 0.71 -21.56
C LEU A 679 -23.00 2.16 -21.97
N ALA A 680 -23.96 3.08 -21.96
CA ALA A 680 -23.70 4.51 -22.23
C ALA A 680 -22.83 5.19 -21.15
N GLN A 681 -22.75 4.61 -19.95
CA GLN A 681 -21.86 5.04 -18.88
C GLN A 681 -20.52 4.29 -18.89
N THR A 682 -20.24 3.47 -19.91
CA THR A 682 -19.06 2.62 -19.98
C THR A 682 -18.37 2.79 -21.34
N ASP A 683 -17.26 3.53 -21.33
CA ASP A 683 -16.38 3.63 -22.49
C ASP A 683 -15.62 2.32 -22.69
N VAL A 684 -16.02 1.55 -23.70
CA VAL A 684 -15.51 0.19 -23.95
C VAL A 684 -14.00 0.19 -24.20
N ASP A 685 -13.50 1.15 -24.99
CA ASP A 685 -12.08 1.25 -25.33
C ASP A 685 -11.27 1.65 -24.10
N SER A 686 -11.80 2.56 -23.28
CA SER A 686 -11.17 2.94 -22.02
C SER A 686 -11.10 1.79 -21.02
N PHE A 687 -12.05 0.84 -21.04
CA PHE A 687 -12.03 -0.33 -20.16
C PHE A 687 -11.12 -1.45 -20.66
N ALA A 688 -10.76 -1.49 -21.94
CA ALA A 688 -9.91 -2.54 -22.51
C ALA A 688 -8.55 -2.70 -21.80
N VAL A 689 -7.98 -1.59 -21.30
CA VAL A 689 -6.70 -1.59 -20.55
C VAL A 689 -6.80 -2.22 -19.15
N LEU A 690 -8.01 -2.46 -18.65
CA LEU A 690 -8.23 -3.13 -17.36
C LEU A 690 -8.33 -4.65 -17.51
N GLU A 691 -8.30 -5.18 -18.74
CA GLU A 691 -8.27 -6.61 -18.98
C GLU A 691 -6.98 -7.21 -18.41
N PRO A 692 -7.06 -8.13 -17.43
CA PRO A 692 -5.87 -8.73 -16.85
C PRO A 692 -5.16 -9.58 -17.91
N LYS A 693 -3.89 -9.32 -18.17
CA LYS A 693 -3.04 -10.20 -19.00
C LYS A 693 -2.53 -11.42 -18.21
N ALA A 694 -2.48 -11.29 -16.89
CA ALA A 694 -2.32 -12.39 -15.96
C ALA A 694 -3.04 -12.05 -14.65
N ASP A 695 -3.59 -13.06 -13.99
CA ASP A 695 -4.22 -12.98 -12.68
C ASP A 695 -3.87 -14.25 -11.90
N GLY A 696 -2.73 -14.19 -11.20
CA GLY A 696 -2.23 -15.32 -10.42
C GLY A 696 -3.20 -15.76 -9.30
N PHE A 697 -4.11 -14.89 -8.85
CA PHE A 697 -5.14 -15.26 -7.87
C PHE A 697 -6.14 -16.26 -8.44
N ARG A 698 -6.43 -16.20 -9.74
CA ARG A 698 -7.27 -17.18 -10.48
C ARG A 698 -6.45 -18.18 -11.31
N ASN A 699 -5.14 -18.22 -11.12
CA ASN A 699 -4.21 -19.04 -11.90
C ASN A 699 -4.35 -18.83 -13.43
N TYR A 700 -4.57 -17.59 -13.85
CA TYR A 700 -4.76 -17.21 -15.25
C TYR A 700 -3.52 -16.48 -15.79
N LYS A 701 -3.10 -16.83 -17.01
CA LYS A 701 -2.13 -16.09 -17.80
C LYS A 701 -2.52 -16.21 -19.28
N ALA A 702 -2.73 -15.07 -19.94
CA ALA A 702 -3.04 -15.03 -21.36
C ALA A 702 -1.86 -15.60 -22.17
N SER A 703 -2.13 -16.28 -23.27
CA SER A 703 -1.09 -16.83 -24.17
C SER A 703 -0.19 -15.74 -24.80
N SER A 704 -0.73 -14.52 -24.92
CA SER A 704 -0.02 -13.33 -25.38
C SER A 704 0.89 -12.71 -24.31
N CYS A 705 0.70 -13.04 -23.03
CA CYS A 705 1.50 -12.53 -21.93
C CYS A 705 2.87 -13.22 -21.89
N LYS A 706 3.93 -12.46 -22.19
CA LYS A 706 5.32 -12.96 -22.16
C LYS A 706 6.05 -12.69 -20.85
N ALA A 707 5.47 -11.87 -19.96
CA ALA A 707 6.03 -11.57 -18.65
C ALA A 707 6.06 -12.81 -17.74
N ILE A 708 6.96 -12.80 -16.76
CA ILE A 708 7.10 -13.89 -15.78
C ILE A 708 5.88 -13.91 -14.86
N THR A 709 5.31 -15.10 -14.66
CA THR A 709 4.01 -15.29 -13.99
C THR A 709 3.99 -14.75 -12.55
N GLU A 710 5.03 -15.02 -11.76
CA GLU A 710 5.13 -14.53 -10.39
C GLU A 710 5.37 -13.02 -10.31
N GLU A 711 6.07 -12.41 -11.27
CA GLU A 711 6.22 -10.94 -11.32
C GLU A 711 4.87 -10.28 -11.58
N MET A 712 4.08 -10.83 -12.50
CA MET A 712 2.71 -10.37 -12.75
C MET A 712 1.78 -10.58 -11.56
N LEU A 713 2.00 -11.61 -10.73
CA LEU A 713 1.24 -11.79 -9.49
C LEU A 713 1.56 -10.67 -8.48
N ILE A 714 2.85 -10.31 -8.30
CA ILE A 714 3.24 -9.22 -7.40
C ILE A 714 2.75 -7.87 -7.94
N ASP A 715 2.89 -7.62 -9.25
CA ASP A 715 2.35 -6.42 -9.90
C ASP A 715 0.83 -6.31 -9.67
N LYS A 716 0.09 -7.40 -9.88
CA LYS A 716 -1.35 -7.45 -9.64
C LYS A 716 -1.70 -7.21 -8.17
N ALA A 717 -0.95 -7.79 -7.24
CA ALA A 717 -1.15 -7.59 -5.81
C ALA A 717 -0.90 -6.13 -5.40
N GLN A 718 0.12 -5.48 -5.98
CA GLN A 718 0.42 -4.07 -5.77
C GLN A 718 -0.71 -3.18 -6.28
N LEU A 719 -1.23 -3.46 -7.49
CA LEU A 719 -2.40 -2.74 -8.03
C LEU A 719 -3.63 -2.95 -7.14
N LEU A 720 -3.81 -4.11 -6.51
CA LEU A 720 -4.88 -4.37 -5.55
C LEU A 720 -4.61 -3.79 -4.15
N THR A 721 -3.49 -3.10 -3.94
CA THR A 721 -3.05 -2.52 -2.67
C THR A 721 -2.85 -3.55 -1.55
N LEU A 722 -2.46 -4.77 -1.92
CA LEU A 722 -2.26 -5.88 -1.00
C LEU A 722 -0.82 -5.93 -0.50
N THR A 723 -0.66 -6.27 0.77
CA THR A 723 0.62 -6.67 1.34
C THR A 723 0.97 -8.11 0.95
N ALA A 724 2.25 -8.49 1.11
CA ALA A 724 2.67 -9.88 0.85
C ALA A 724 1.88 -10.92 1.70
N PRO A 725 1.61 -10.71 3.01
CA PRO A 725 0.76 -11.61 3.78
C PRO A 725 -0.69 -11.73 3.29
N GLU A 726 -1.31 -10.62 2.88
CA GLU A 726 -2.68 -10.62 2.36
C GLU A 726 -2.77 -11.33 1.01
N MET A 727 -1.83 -11.05 0.10
CA MET A 727 -1.71 -11.75 -1.18
C MET A 727 -1.55 -13.26 -0.95
N THR A 728 -0.67 -13.66 -0.03
CA THR A 728 -0.41 -15.06 0.29
C THR A 728 -1.67 -15.77 0.78
N ALA A 729 -2.38 -15.18 1.76
CA ALA A 729 -3.63 -15.72 2.27
C ALA A 729 -4.72 -15.84 1.20
N LEU A 730 -4.85 -14.82 0.34
CA LEU A 730 -5.82 -14.80 -0.76
C LEU A 730 -5.54 -15.91 -1.78
N VAL A 731 -4.29 -16.09 -2.21
CA VAL A 731 -3.94 -17.18 -3.15
C VAL A 731 -4.28 -18.54 -2.54
N GLY A 732 -3.84 -18.81 -1.30
CA GLY A 732 -4.12 -20.09 -0.64
C GLY A 732 -5.62 -20.37 -0.49
N GLY A 733 -6.39 -19.37 -0.04
CA GLY A 733 -7.85 -19.47 0.10
C GLY A 733 -8.56 -19.69 -1.23
N LEU A 734 -8.24 -18.90 -2.26
CA LEU A 734 -8.87 -19.04 -3.59
C LEU A 734 -8.57 -20.39 -4.24
N ARG A 735 -7.38 -20.96 -4.00
CA ARG A 735 -7.03 -22.31 -4.49
C ARG A 735 -7.88 -23.40 -3.86
N VAL A 736 -8.02 -23.45 -2.53
CA VAL A 736 -8.81 -24.49 -1.86
C VAL A 736 -10.31 -24.38 -2.16
N LEU A 737 -10.78 -23.18 -2.52
CA LEU A 737 -12.14 -22.91 -2.98
C LEU A 737 -12.33 -23.14 -4.49
N ASN A 738 -11.34 -23.71 -5.17
CA ASN A 738 -11.39 -24.08 -6.58
C ASN A 738 -11.76 -22.88 -7.49
N ALA A 739 -11.23 -21.69 -7.17
CA ALA A 739 -11.55 -20.44 -7.86
C ALA A 739 -10.65 -20.14 -9.08
N ASN A 740 -9.94 -21.14 -9.62
CA ASN A 740 -9.18 -20.98 -10.86
C ASN A 740 -10.09 -20.63 -12.03
N TYR A 741 -9.66 -19.77 -12.96
CA TYR A 741 -10.54 -19.17 -13.98
C TYR A 741 -11.25 -20.19 -14.89
N ASP A 742 -10.59 -21.31 -15.17
CA ASP A 742 -11.03 -22.39 -16.07
C ASP A 742 -11.48 -23.65 -15.31
N GLY A 743 -11.42 -23.64 -13.98
CA GLY A 743 -11.68 -24.83 -13.16
C GLY A 743 -10.55 -25.87 -13.15
N SER A 744 -9.35 -25.52 -13.66
CA SER A 744 -8.16 -26.36 -13.56
C SER A 744 -7.80 -26.70 -12.12
N LYS A 745 -7.03 -27.78 -11.94
CA LYS A 745 -6.57 -28.26 -10.63
C LYS A 745 -5.18 -27.75 -10.23
N HIS A 746 -4.61 -26.83 -11.00
CA HIS A 746 -3.33 -26.23 -10.69
C HIS A 746 -3.39 -25.47 -9.36
N GLY A 747 -2.51 -25.82 -8.42
CA GLY A 747 -2.45 -25.18 -7.11
C GLY A 747 -3.56 -25.62 -6.14
N VAL A 748 -4.52 -26.45 -6.55
CA VAL A 748 -5.64 -26.89 -5.70
C VAL A 748 -5.16 -28.05 -4.82
N PHE A 749 -4.29 -27.75 -3.85
CA PHE A 749 -3.67 -28.74 -2.98
C PHE A 749 -4.58 -29.11 -1.80
N THR A 750 -5.77 -29.64 -2.11
CA THR A 750 -6.72 -30.16 -1.13
C THR A 750 -7.57 -31.26 -1.75
N SER A 751 -8.05 -32.19 -0.92
CA SER A 751 -9.07 -33.18 -1.30
C SER A 751 -10.49 -32.76 -0.90
N LYS A 752 -10.64 -31.66 -0.15
CA LYS A 752 -11.92 -31.13 0.35
C LYS A 752 -12.20 -29.78 -0.29
N THR A 753 -12.46 -29.77 -1.60
CA THR A 753 -12.89 -28.53 -2.28
C THR A 753 -14.16 -27.97 -1.64
N ASP A 754 -14.38 -26.66 -1.77
CA ASP A 754 -15.47 -25.90 -1.11
C ASP A 754 -15.36 -25.81 0.43
N THR A 755 -14.21 -26.18 1.00
CA THR A 755 -13.90 -26.03 2.42
C THR A 755 -12.75 -25.03 2.56
N LEU A 756 -12.96 -23.96 3.33
CA LEU A 756 -11.92 -22.95 3.54
C LEU A 756 -10.93 -23.44 4.61
N SER A 757 -9.81 -24.02 4.17
CA SER A 757 -8.73 -24.55 5.01
C SER A 757 -7.38 -23.93 4.64
N ASN A 758 -6.34 -24.25 5.41
CA ASN A 758 -4.95 -23.92 5.09
C ASN A 758 -4.23 -25.01 4.28
N ASP A 759 -4.97 -25.96 3.68
CA ASP A 759 -4.41 -27.14 2.99
C ASP A 759 -3.43 -26.76 1.88
N PHE A 760 -3.64 -25.62 1.21
CA PHE A 760 -2.70 -25.10 0.21
C PHE A 760 -1.28 -25.02 0.78
N PHE A 761 -1.11 -24.39 1.95
CA PHE A 761 0.20 -24.17 2.55
C PHE A 761 0.78 -25.47 3.12
N VAL A 762 -0.04 -26.27 3.81
CA VAL A 762 0.38 -27.56 4.37
C VAL A 762 0.92 -28.49 3.29
N ASN A 763 0.20 -28.61 2.17
CA ASN A 763 0.61 -29.51 1.07
C ASN A 763 1.71 -28.93 0.18
N LEU A 764 1.80 -27.59 0.06
CA LEU A 764 2.91 -26.94 -0.65
C LEU A 764 4.25 -27.20 0.06
N LEU A 765 4.26 -27.17 1.40
CA LEU A 765 5.45 -27.34 2.23
C LEU A 765 5.73 -28.81 2.64
N ASP A 766 4.90 -29.75 2.18
CA ASP A 766 5.08 -31.19 2.43
C ASP A 766 6.39 -31.72 1.83
N LEU A 767 7.34 -32.08 2.69
CA LEU A 767 8.65 -32.66 2.31
C LEU A 767 8.51 -33.99 1.55
N GLY A 768 7.39 -34.68 1.72
CA GLY A 768 7.03 -35.89 0.99
C GLY A 768 6.72 -35.64 -0.48
N THR A 769 6.53 -34.39 -0.91
CA THR A 769 6.30 -34.02 -2.31
C THR A 769 7.61 -33.56 -2.98
N SER A 770 7.82 -33.97 -4.23
CA SER A 770 8.90 -33.51 -5.10
C SER A 770 8.31 -32.83 -6.33
N TRP A 771 8.84 -31.67 -6.69
CA TRP A 771 8.34 -30.87 -7.81
C TRP A 771 9.29 -30.94 -9.00
N LYS A 772 8.72 -31.07 -10.21
CA LYS A 772 9.47 -31.03 -11.47
C LYS A 772 8.68 -30.23 -12.51
N ALA A 773 9.36 -29.35 -13.25
CA ALA A 773 8.76 -28.68 -14.40
C ALA A 773 8.34 -29.71 -15.47
N GLN A 774 7.19 -29.52 -16.08
CA GLN A 774 6.71 -30.38 -17.16
C GLN A 774 7.34 -30.03 -18.51
N THR A 775 7.80 -28.79 -18.67
CA THR A 775 8.48 -28.27 -19.86
C THR A 775 9.65 -27.38 -19.47
N ASP A 776 10.53 -27.06 -20.43
CA ASP A 776 11.70 -26.20 -20.20
C ASP A 776 11.32 -24.74 -19.92
N GLU A 777 10.16 -24.29 -20.41
CA GLU A 777 9.60 -22.96 -20.10
C GLU A 777 9.26 -22.82 -18.61
N GLY A 778 9.03 -23.94 -17.91
CA GLY A 778 8.86 -23.94 -16.45
C GLY A 778 7.62 -23.18 -15.99
N GLU A 779 6.49 -23.31 -16.69
CA GLU A 779 5.21 -22.70 -16.30
C GLU A 779 4.31 -23.65 -15.51
N ILE A 780 4.29 -24.94 -15.88
CA ILE A 780 3.50 -25.98 -15.20
C ILE A 780 4.45 -27.00 -14.56
N PHE A 781 4.12 -27.40 -13.34
CA PHE A 781 4.92 -28.30 -12.51
C PHE A 781 4.09 -29.50 -12.06
N LEU A 782 4.73 -30.67 -12.05
CA LEU A 782 4.20 -31.90 -11.52
C LEU A 782 4.78 -32.15 -10.12
N GLY A 783 3.90 -32.30 -9.14
CA GLY A 783 4.23 -32.71 -7.78
C GLY A 783 4.01 -34.21 -7.61
N THR A 784 5.06 -34.97 -7.33
CA THR A 784 5.00 -36.42 -7.08
C THR A 784 5.35 -36.76 -5.64
N ASP A 785 4.78 -37.85 -5.12
CA ASP A 785 5.23 -38.45 -3.88
C ASP A 785 6.69 -38.91 -4.03
N ARG A 786 7.56 -38.44 -3.14
CA ARG A 786 9.01 -38.63 -3.22
C ARG A 786 9.42 -40.10 -3.11
N LYS A 787 8.62 -40.95 -2.45
CA LYS A 787 8.94 -42.37 -2.25
C LYS A 787 8.44 -43.24 -3.40
N THR A 788 7.22 -42.98 -3.86
CA THR A 788 6.51 -43.84 -4.83
C THR A 788 6.55 -43.30 -6.25
N GLY A 789 6.91 -42.03 -6.45
CA GLY A 789 6.86 -41.34 -7.74
C GLY A 789 5.45 -41.05 -8.24
N LYS A 790 4.40 -41.39 -7.47
CA LYS A 790 3.00 -41.17 -7.89
C LYS A 790 2.66 -39.68 -7.91
N GLN A 791 1.97 -39.25 -8.95
CA GLN A 791 1.46 -37.89 -9.05
C GLN A 791 0.50 -37.59 -7.88
N LYS A 792 0.73 -36.46 -7.20
CA LYS A 792 -0.13 -35.90 -6.16
C LYS A 792 -0.82 -34.64 -6.67
N TRP A 793 -0.05 -33.71 -7.23
CA TRP A 793 -0.49 -32.35 -7.53
C TRP A 793 0.03 -31.84 -8.86
N THR A 794 -0.63 -30.82 -9.40
CA THR A 794 -0.08 -29.96 -10.45
C THR A 794 -0.12 -28.51 -9.98
N ALA A 795 0.81 -27.69 -10.44
CA ALA A 795 0.97 -26.32 -9.98
C ALA A 795 1.50 -25.43 -11.11
N THR A 796 1.31 -24.13 -10.99
CA THR A 796 2.01 -23.14 -11.82
C THR A 796 3.08 -22.40 -11.03
N ARG A 797 3.80 -21.51 -11.70
CA ARG A 797 4.71 -20.56 -11.03
C ARG A 797 4.02 -19.70 -9.97
N ALA A 798 2.76 -19.31 -10.22
CA ALA A 798 1.96 -18.54 -9.26
C ALA A 798 1.67 -19.32 -7.96
N ASP A 799 1.77 -20.65 -7.99
CA ASP A 799 1.58 -21.51 -6.82
C ASP A 799 2.91 -21.78 -6.11
N LEU A 800 3.94 -22.21 -6.87
CA LEU A 800 5.21 -22.65 -6.29
C LEU A 800 6.09 -21.52 -5.77
N ILE A 801 5.85 -20.27 -6.21
CA ILE A 801 6.62 -19.12 -5.72
C ILE A 801 6.51 -18.97 -4.19
N PHE A 802 5.36 -19.35 -3.61
CA PHE A 802 5.10 -19.34 -2.16
C PHE A 802 5.86 -20.42 -1.37
N GLY A 803 6.45 -21.40 -2.05
CA GLY A 803 7.32 -22.42 -1.45
C GLY A 803 8.81 -22.21 -1.78
N SER A 804 9.12 -21.26 -2.67
CA SER A 804 10.45 -21.04 -3.26
C SER A 804 11.08 -19.72 -2.85
N ASN A 805 10.37 -18.59 -3.01
CA ASN A 805 10.87 -17.29 -2.58
C ASN A 805 10.97 -17.28 -1.04
N SER A 806 12.13 -16.91 -0.49
CA SER A 806 12.40 -17.04 0.95
C SER A 806 11.45 -16.22 1.83
N GLU A 807 11.05 -15.02 1.41
CA GLU A 807 10.13 -14.17 2.16
C GLU A 807 8.69 -14.68 2.09
N LEU A 808 8.21 -15.08 0.90
CA LEU A 808 6.87 -15.66 0.75
C LEU A 808 6.76 -17.03 1.44
N ARG A 809 7.82 -17.83 1.40
CA ARG A 809 7.88 -19.11 2.09
C ARG A 809 7.75 -18.93 3.61
N ALA A 810 8.43 -17.95 4.19
CA ALA A 810 8.31 -17.65 5.61
C ALA A 810 6.85 -17.32 6.00
N VAL A 811 6.12 -16.59 5.16
CA VAL A 811 4.69 -16.31 5.35
C VAL A 811 3.86 -17.60 5.21
N SER A 812 4.14 -18.44 4.19
CA SER A 812 3.48 -19.74 4.02
C SER A 812 3.68 -20.66 5.21
N GLU A 813 4.86 -20.66 5.83
CA GLU A 813 5.18 -21.46 7.03
C GLU A 813 4.29 -21.06 8.21
N ILE A 814 3.99 -19.76 8.38
CA ILE A 814 3.03 -19.30 9.38
C ILE A 814 1.62 -19.84 9.09
N TYR A 815 1.13 -19.72 7.85
CA TYR A 815 -0.22 -20.20 7.51
C TYR A 815 -0.34 -21.74 7.49
N ALA A 816 0.76 -22.46 7.31
CA ALA A 816 0.80 -23.93 7.41
C ALA A 816 0.88 -24.44 8.85
N SER A 817 1.31 -23.59 9.80
CA SER A 817 1.57 -24.01 11.17
C SER A 817 0.28 -24.38 11.91
N THR A 818 0.38 -25.42 12.75
CA THR A 818 -0.64 -25.76 13.73
C THR A 818 -0.18 -25.26 15.10
N THR A 819 -1.01 -24.50 15.79
CA THR A 819 -0.75 -24.02 17.16
C THR A 819 -1.65 -24.75 18.13
N VAL A 820 -1.24 -24.81 19.41
CA VAL A 820 -2.17 -25.20 20.47
C VAL A 820 -3.34 -24.20 20.50
N PRO A 821 -4.57 -24.64 20.77
CA PRO A 821 -5.72 -23.73 20.82
C PRO A 821 -5.53 -22.64 21.88
N GLU A 822 -6.33 -21.57 21.81
CA GLU A 822 -6.37 -20.58 22.89
C GLU A 822 -7.13 -21.10 24.13
N SER A 823 -6.93 -20.44 25.27
CA SER A 823 -7.66 -20.75 26.50
C SER A 823 -9.17 -20.47 26.31
N PRO A 824 -10.08 -21.45 26.53
CA PRO A 824 -11.51 -21.25 26.32
C PRO A 824 -12.13 -20.32 27.39
N THR A 825 -13.25 -19.67 27.03
CA THR A 825 -14.13 -19.02 28.01
C THR A 825 -15.28 -19.95 28.36
N LEU A 826 -15.34 -20.38 29.62
CA LEU A 826 -16.36 -21.28 30.15
C LEU A 826 -17.50 -20.48 30.79
N THR A 827 -18.73 -20.98 30.72
CA THR A 827 -19.86 -20.53 31.53
C THR A 827 -20.57 -21.74 32.13
N ALA A 828 -21.20 -21.56 33.29
CA ALA A 828 -21.84 -22.64 34.02
C ALA A 828 -23.15 -22.15 34.66
N THR A 829 -24.20 -22.96 34.57
CA THR A 829 -25.56 -22.66 35.05
C THR A 829 -26.10 -23.78 35.92
N VAL A 830 -26.51 -23.46 37.14
CA VAL A 830 -27.12 -24.43 38.07
C VAL A 830 -28.58 -24.69 37.68
N ILE A 831 -28.88 -25.89 37.19
CA ILE A 831 -30.22 -26.25 36.74
C ILE A 831 -31.10 -26.62 37.94
N ASN A 832 -30.66 -27.61 38.72
CA ASN A 832 -31.39 -28.14 39.86
C ASN A 832 -30.40 -28.61 40.97
N SER A 833 -30.89 -29.40 41.92
CA SER A 833 -30.10 -29.87 43.07
C SER A 833 -29.06 -30.94 42.72
N SER A 834 -29.07 -31.51 41.52
CA SER A 834 -28.15 -32.58 41.09
C SER A 834 -27.59 -32.38 39.68
N GLN A 835 -27.74 -31.19 39.10
CA GLN A 835 -27.27 -30.90 37.74
C GLN A 835 -26.76 -29.46 37.57
N ILE A 836 -25.60 -29.34 36.94
CA ILE A 836 -25.03 -28.08 36.43
C ILE A 836 -24.73 -28.25 34.93
N ASP A 837 -25.20 -27.32 34.13
CA ASP A 837 -24.92 -27.29 32.69
C ASP A 837 -23.80 -26.28 32.40
N LEU A 838 -22.87 -26.70 31.55
CA LEU A 838 -21.66 -25.97 31.17
C LEU A 838 -21.72 -25.68 29.68
N THR A 839 -21.40 -24.45 29.28
CA THR A 839 -21.35 -24.04 27.87
C THR A 839 -20.17 -23.11 27.61
N TRP A 840 -19.63 -23.16 26.41
CA TRP A 840 -18.51 -22.33 25.97
C TRP A 840 -18.67 -21.98 24.49
N THR A 841 -17.88 -21.04 23.98
CA THR A 841 -17.78 -20.77 22.55
C THR A 841 -16.74 -21.68 21.91
N ASN A 842 -16.94 -22.05 20.65
CA ASN A 842 -15.94 -22.82 19.91
C ASN A 842 -14.61 -22.05 19.84
N VAL A 843 -13.51 -22.69 20.20
CA VAL A 843 -12.16 -22.13 20.21
C VAL A 843 -11.46 -22.48 18.91
N THR A 844 -10.83 -21.50 18.28
CA THR A 844 -10.06 -21.68 17.04
C THR A 844 -8.96 -22.73 17.22
N HIS A 845 -8.78 -23.58 16.21
CA HIS A 845 -7.84 -24.72 16.20
C HIS A 845 -8.12 -25.85 17.20
N ALA A 846 -9.17 -25.77 18.02
CA ALA A 846 -9.57 -26.87 18.90
C ALA A 846 -10.32 -27.96 18.13
N THR A 847 -9.89 -29.22 18.27
CA THR A 847 -10.62 -30.38 17.75
C THR A 847 -11.44 -31.08 18.85
N TYR A 848 -11.10 -30.86 20.12
CA TYR A 848 -11.86 -31.35 21.27
C TYR A 848 -11.58 -30.53 22.54
N TYR A 849 -12.33 -30.80 23.60
CA TYR A 849 -12.17 -30.16 24.91
C TYR A 849 -11.99 -31.17 26.04
N LYS A 850 -11.26 -30.76 27.08
CA LYS A 850 -11.15 -31.47 28.36
C LYS A 850 -11.75 -30.60 29.46
N LEU A 851 -12.69 -31.16 30.20
CA LEU A 851 -13.44 -30.48 31.25
C LEU A 851 -13.11 -31.11 32.61
N PHE A 852 -12.88 -30.27 33.61
CA PHE A 852 -12.50 -30.66 34.96
C PHE A 852 -13.44 -30.06 35.98
N ASP A 853 -13.69 -30.79 37.07
CA ASP A 853 -14.29 -30.31 38.32
C ASP A 853 -13.25 -30.47 39.44
N GLY A 854 -12.73 -29.35 39.93
CA GLY A 854 -11.49 -29.31 40.70
C GLY A 854 -10.34 -29.90 39.87
N ASN A 855 -9.73 -30.97 40.38
CA ASN A 855 -8.65 -31.70 39.68
C ASN A 855 -9.15 -32.96 38.95
N VAL A 856 -10.45 -33.23 38.97
CA VAL A 856 -11.02 -34.46 38.38
C VAL A 856 -11.51 -34.17 36.98
N GLN A 857 -10.97 -34.87 35.98
CA GLN A 857 -11.48 -34.78 34.61
C GLN A 857 -12.84 -35.47 34.51
N ILE A 858 -13.88 -34.68 34.23
CA ILE A 858 -15.26 -35.17 34.10
C ILE A 858 -15.69 -35.35 32.64
N GLY A 859 -14.96 -34.78 31.69
CA GLY A 859 -15.15 -35.04 30.27
C GLY A 859 -13.85 -34.92 29.50
N GLY A 860 -13.57 -35.91 28.65
CA GLY A 860 -12.43 -35.92 27.74
C GLY A 860 -12.92 -36.15 26.31
N ASN A 861 -12.28 -35.49 25.34
CA ASN A 861 -12.64 -35.55 23.93
C ASN A 861 -14.05 -35.01 23.63
N ILE A 862 -14.49 -33.99 24.38
CA ILE A 862 -15.78 -33.34 24.11
C ILE A 862 -15.65 -32.56 22.80
N THR A 863 -16.47 -32.84 21.79
CA THR A 863 -16.48 -32.12 20.51
C THR A 863 -17.61 -31.12 20.39
N ASP A 864 -18.58 -31.18 21.31
CA ASP A 864 -19.64 -30.19 21.43
C ASP A 864 -19.17 -28.98 22.27
N THR A 865 -19.96 -27.90 22.26
CA THR A 865 -19.70 -26.66 23.01
C THR A 865 -20.52 -26.57 24.31
N LYS A 866 -21.01 -27.72 24.76
CA LYS A 866 -21.86 -27.86 25.95
C LYS A 866 -21.63 -29.21 26.63
N TYR A 867 -21.84 -29.25 27.93
CA TYR A 867 -21.76 -30.46 28.75
C TYR A 867 -22.69 -30.37 29.96
N SER A 868 -23.47 -31.43 30.23
CA SER A 868 -24.35 -31.52 31.39
C SER A 868 -23.75 -32.42 32.46
N HIS A 869 -23.31 -31.84 33.58
CA HIS A 869 -22.80 -32.59 34.73
C HIS A 869 -23.97 -32.96 35.65
N THR A 870 -24.38 -34.22 35.61
CA THR A 870 -25.56 -34.75 36.34
C THR A 870 -25.16 -35.69 37.47
N GLY A 871 -26.09 -36.00 38.37
CA GLY A 871 -25.83 -36.88 39.52
C GLY A 871 -25.02 -36.20 40.64
N LEU A 872 -24.98 -34.87 40.64
CA LEU A 872 -24.24 -34.08 41.62
C LEU A 872 -24.89 -34.18 43.01
N ILE A 873 -24.05 -34.06 44.04
CA ILE A 873 -24.51 -34.03 45.43
C ILE A 873 -25.28 -32.72 45.65
N VAL A 874 -26.31 -32.78 46.49
CA VAL A 874 -27.13 -31.61 46.82
C VAL A 874 -26.35 -30.65 47.73
N SER A 875 -26.43 -29.35 47.45
CA SER A 875 -25.73 -28.29 48.19
C SER A 875 -24.20 -28.50 48.26
N SER A 876 -23.58 -29.06 47.22
CA SER A 876 -22.13 -29.22 47.11
C SER A 876 -21.51 -28.16 46.21
N SER A 877 -20.28 -27.78 46.55
CA SER A 877 -19.45 -26.88 45.74
C SER A 877 -18.80 -27.66 44.60
N HIS A 878 -18.84 -27.08 43.41
CA HIS A 878 -18.16 -27.57 42.21
C HIS A 878 -17.35 -26.44 41.61
N SER A 879 -16.18 -26.74 41.04
CA SER A 879 -15.28 -25.73 40.48
C SER A 879 -14.79 -26.17 39.10
N TYR A 880 -15.35 -25.58 38.06
CA TYR A 880 -15.12 -26.05 36.70
C TYR A 880 -14.01 -25.29 35.98
N THR A 881 -13.16 -26.02 35.28
CA THR A 881 -12.19 -25.48 34.31
C THR A 881 -12.23 -26.27 33.02
N LEU A 882 -11.97 -25.60 31.90
CA LEU A 882 -12.00 -26.18 30.56
C LEU A 882 -10.69 -25.93 29.84
N GLN A 883 -10.19 -26.92 29.10
CA GLN A 883 -9.08 -26.78 28.16
C GLN A 883 -9.57 -27.08 26.75
N ALA A 884 -9.09 -26.31 25.78
CA ALA A 884 -9.30 -26.54 24.36
C ALA A 884 -8.08 -27.27 23.80
N CYS A 885 -8.28 -28.36 23.07
CA CYS A 885 -7.21 -29.25 22.67
C CYS A 885 -7.28 -29.59 21.18
N ASN A 886 -6.12 -29.92 20.61
CA ASN A 886 -5.99 -30.51 19.29
C ASN A 886 -4.87 -31.56 19.28
N ASP A 887 -4.47 -31.98 18.08
CA ASP A 887 -3.44 -33.01 17.88
C ASP A 887 -2.02 -32.53 18.28
N VAL A 888 -1.82 -31.22 18.42
CA VAL A 888 -0.57 -30.61 18.90
C VAL A 888 -0.54 -30.57 20.43
N GLY A 889 -1.65 -30.24 21.07
CA GLY A 889 -1.74 -30.16 22.53
C GLY A 889 -2.99 -29.45 23.03
N CYS A 890 -3.00 -29.14 24.33
CA CYS A 890 -4.09 -28.42 25.00
C CYS A 890 -3.65 -27.02 25.42
N SER A 891 -4.61 -26.10 25.43
CA SER A 891 -4.44 -24.74 25.94
C SER A 891 -4.30 -24.69 27.45
N GLU A 892 -3.95 -23.51 27.98
CA GLU A 892 -4.12 -23.27 29.41
C GLU A 892 -5.60 -23.38 29.79
N ALA A 893 -5.86 -23.82 31.03
CA ALA A 893 -7.21 -23.95 31.53
C ALA A 893 -7.91 -22.58 31.58
N SER A 894 -9.21 -22.58 31.31
CA SER A 894 -10.07 -21.41 31.53
C SER A 894 -9.98 -20.93 32.97
N SER A 895 -10.32 -19.67 33.21
CA SER A 895 -10.56 -19.21 34.59
C SER A 895 -11.59 -20.13 35.28
N PRO A 896 -11.35 -20.55 36.53
CA PRO A 896 -12.24 -21.47 37.24
C PRO A 896 -13.58 -20.81 37.56
N ILE A 897 -14.68 -21.56 37.38
CA ILE A 897 -16.02 -21.14 37.78
C ILE A 897 -16.53 -22.04 38.89
N SER A 898 -16.72 -21.45 40.07
CA SER A 898 -17.25 -22.18 41.23
C SER A 898 -18.73 -21.89 41.46
N LEU A 899 -19.52 -22.94 41.64
CA LEU A 899 -20.97 -22.88 41.86
C LEU A 899 -21.39 -23.89 42.92
N PHE A 900 -22.56 -23.69 43.50
CA PHE A 900 -23.23 -24.65 44.38
C PHE A 900 -24.47 -25.23 43.71
N THR A 901 -24.68 -26.54 43.80
CA THR A 901 -25.96 -27.14 43.44
C THR A 901 -27.08 -26.63 44.36
N LYS A 902 -28.30 -26.50 43.83
CA LYS A 902 -29.42 -25.92 44.60
C LYS A 902 -29.75 -26.80 45.82
N ASP A 903 -30.19 -26.15 46.90
CA ASP A 903 -30.80 -26.85 48.03
C ASP A 903 -32.01 -27.68 47.60
N LEU A 904 -32.22 -28.82 48.26
CA LEU A 904 -33.47 -29.56 48.14
C LEU A 904 -34.61 -28.70 48.71
N ILE A 905 -35.58 -28.33 47.88
CA ILE A 905 -36.83 -27.72 48.32
C ILE A 905 -37.83 -28.85 48.53
N ILE A 906 -38.12 -29.19 49.78
CA ILE A 906 -39.23 -30.08 50.13
C ILE A 906 -40.47 -29.20 50.28
N THR A 907 -41.40 -29.27 49.34
CA THR A 907 -42.70 -28.62 49.45
C THR A 907 -43.58 -29.42 50.40
N ALA A 908 -44.29 -28.74 51.31
CA ALA A 908 -45.08 -29.37 52.36
C ALA A 908 -46.13 -30.35 51.81
N ILE A 909 -46.22 -31.53 52.44
CA ILE A 909 -47.26 -32.53 52.16
C ILE A 909 -48.58 -32.01 52.74
N GLU A 910 -49.57 -31.69 51.90
CA GLU A 910 -50.94 -31.50 52.35
C GLU A 910 -51.58 -32.86 52.66
N HIS A 911 -52.05 -33.02 53.90
CA HIS A 911 -52.81 -34.19 54.30
C HIS A 911 -54.20 -34.18 53.62
N PRO A 912 -54.67 -35.29 53.00
CA PRO A 912 -56.01 -35.33 52.43
C PRO A 912 -57.04 -35.15 53.55
N ARG A 913 -58.02 -34.25 53.34
CA ARG A 913 -59.15 -34.03 54.25
C ARG A 913 -59.95 -35.32 54.40
N GLY A 914 -59.88 -35.97 55.56
CA GLY A 914 -60.66 -37.20 55.77
C GLY A 914 -60.61 -37.90 57.13
N SER A 915 -59.94 -37.39 58.17
CA SER A 915 -59.98 -38.05 59.49
C SER A 915 -59.79 -37.07 60.65
N GLY A 916 -60.91 -36.55 61.16
CA GLY A 916 -61.20 -36.27 62.60
C GLY A 916 -60.21 -35.54 63.53
N ILE A 917 -59.05 -35.06 63.08
CA ILE A 917 -58.03 -34.40 63.93
C ILE A 917 -58.12 -32.88 63.72
N ARG A 918 -58.40 -32.14 64.79
CA ARG A 918 -58.67 -30.68 64.79
C ARG A 918 -57.42 -29.78 64.76
N ASP A 919 -56.22 -30.31 64.56
CA ASP A 919 -54.99 -29.52 64.62
C ASP A 919 -54.30 -29.46 63.25
N ARG A 920 -54.21 -28.25 62.67
CA ARG A 920 -53.39 -27.96 61.50
C ARG A 920 -51.96 -27.61 61.94
N TYR A 921 -50.97 -28.31 61.40
CA TYR A 921 -49.56 -28.03 61.60
C TYR A 921 -48.96 -27.55 60.28
N CYS A 922 -48.30 -26.40 60.29
CA CYS A 922 -47.52 -25.91 59.15
C CYS A 922 -46.03 -26.04 59.51
N VAL A 923 -45.25 -26.63 58.60
CA VAL A 923 -43.79 -26.71 58.73
C VAL A 923 -43.19 -25.51 57.99
N PHE A 924 -42.48 -24.64 58.71
CA PHE A 924 -41.77 -23.52 58.12
C PHE A 924 -40.26 -23.81 58.04
N LYS A 925 -39.65 -23.53 56.89
CA LYS A 925 -38.18 -23.58 56.70
C LYS A 925 -37.58 -22.26 57.18
N ILE A 926 -36.58 -22.30 58.05
CA ILE A 926 -35.66 -21.18 58.30
C ILE A 926 -34.28 -21.59 57.79
N THR A 927 -33.64 -20.65 57.08
CA THR A 927 -32.46 -20.82 56.21
C THR A 927 -31.25 -21.43 56.92
N ALA A 928 -30.44 -22.19 56.17
CA ALA A 928 -29.25 -22.88 56.63
C ALA A 928 -28.18 -21.92 57.17
N ASP A 929 -27.56 -22.30 58.29
CA ASP A 929 -26.31 -21.72 58.75
C ASP A 929 -25.15 -22.52 58.11
N ASN A 930 -24.38 -21.85 57.26
CA ASN A 930 -23.34 -22.44 56.41
C ASN A 930 -22.18 -23.08 57.19
N ALA A 931 -22.10 -22.92 58.50
CA ALA A 931 -21.02 -23.48 59.32
C ALA A 931 -21.25 -24.94 59.78
N VAL A 932 -22.49 -25.45 59.82
CA VAL A 932 -22.79 -26.67 60.63
C VAL A 932 -23.53 -27.81 59.92
N LYS A 933 -23.86 -27.69 58.62
CA LYS A 933 -24.57 -28.75 57.84
C LYS A 933 -25.79 -29.36 58.55
N GLN A 934 -26.60 -28.55 59.25
CA GLN A 934 -27.83 -28.99 59.93
C GLN A 934 -29.09 -28.31 59.35
N VAL A 935 -30.16 -29.08 59.14
CA VAL A 935 -31.51 -28.54 58.88
C VAL A 935 -32.26 -28.40 60.20
N ARG A 936 -32.82 -27.21 60.47
CA ARG A 936 -33.73 -26.96 61.59
C ARG A 936 -35.18 -26.98 61.09
N LEU A 937 -36.00 -27.89 61.63
CA LEU A 937 -37.44 -27.95 61.34
C LEU A 937 -38.22 -27.50 62.59
N ALA A 938 -39.02 -26.43 62.48
CA ALA A 938 -39.94 -26.01 63.53
C ALA A 938 -41.35 -26.55 63.23
N VAL A 939 -41.94 -27.26 64.20
CA VAL A 939 -43.34 -27.69 64.14
C VAL A 939 -44.17 -26.75 65.01
N VAL A 940 -45.06 -25.96 64.39
CA VAL A 940 -45.89 -24.98 65.10
C VAL A 940 -47.36 -25.30 64.92
N LYS A 941 -48.12 -25.29 66.02
CA LYS A 941 -49.58 -25.49 66.03
C LYS A 941 -50.26 -24.22 65.51
N GLN A 942 -51.02 -24.31 64.41
CA GLN A 942 -51.63 -23.14 63.77
C GLN A 942 -52.83 -22.64 64.58
N THR A 943 -52.60 -21.70 65.51
CA THR A 943 -53.68 -20.99 66.23
C THR A 943 -53.55 -19.46 66.28
N ASP A 944 -52.63 -18.82 65.53
CA ASP A 944 -52.55 -17.35 65.45
C ASP A 944 -52.15 -16.85 64.04
N PRO A 945 -52.64 -15.67 63.58
CA PRO A 945 -52.35 -15.15 62.26
C PRO A 945 -50.97 -14.46 62.24
N THR A 946 -50.03 -15.09 61.54
CA THR A 946 -48.65 -14.64 61.23
C THR A 946 -47.64 -14.76 62.39
N PRO A 947 -46.90 -15.88 62.49
CA PRO A 947 -45.80 -15.99 63.44
C PRO A 947 -44.57 -15.23 62.93
N THR A 948 -44.09 -14.26 63.70
CA THR A 948 -42.75 -13.66 63.51
C THR A 948 -41.72 -14.48 64.29
N ALA A 949 -40.51 -14.65 63.73
CA ALA A 949 -39.46 -15.56 64.19
C ALA A 949 -38.94 -15.34 65.64
N LYS A 950 -39.45 -14.35 66.39
CA LYS A 950 -38.99 -13.99 67.73
C LYS A 950 -39.57 -14.82 68.89
N ASN A 951 -40.57 -15.68 68.67
CA ASN A 951 -41.29 -16.39 69.75
C ASN A 951 -41.23 -17.93 69.70
N ILE A 952 -40.26 -18.54 68.99
CA ILE A 952 -40.11 -20.01 68.99
C ILE A 952 -39.07 -20.41 70.05
N GLN A 953 -39.48 -21.17 71.08
CA GLN A 953 -38.55 -21.77 72.05
C GLN A 953 -37.72 -22.89 71.39
N ASP A 954 -36.44 -23.00 71.75
CA ASP A 954 -35.48 -23.97 71.14
C ASP A 954 -35.94 -25.44 71.20
N SER A 955 -36.81 -25.79 72.17
CA SER A 955 -37.37 -27.13 72.33
C SER A 955 -38.31 -27.58 71.20
N ASN A 956 -38.66 -26.71 70.25
CA ASN A 956 -39.54 -27.01 69.12
C ASN A 956 -38.79 -27.26 67.79
N PHE A 957 -37.46 -27.30 67.82
CA PHE A 957 -36.64 -27.56 66.63
C PHE A 957 -36.15 -29.00 66.59
N ILE A 958 -36.33 -29.65 65.43
CA ILE A 958 -35.65 -30.90 65.09
C ILE A 958 -34.40 -30.55 64.28
N TYR A 959 -33.25 -31.05 64.72
CA TYR A 959 -31.95 -30.82 64.07
C TYR A 959 -31.57 -32.08 63.29
N ILE A 960 -31.44 -31.98 61.96
CA ILE A 960 -31.03 -33.09 61.09
C ILE A 960 -29.66 -32.77 60.50
N ASN A 961 -28.66 -33.59 60.80
CA ASN A 961 -27.30 -33.43 60.30
C ASN A 961 -27.17 -34.08 58.91
N LEU A 962 -26.83 -33.28 57.89
CA LEU A 962 -26.87 -33.70 56.47
C LEU A 962 -25.59 -34.40 55.99
N SER A 963 -24.56 -34.53 56.83
CA SER A 963 -23.23 -34.84 56.31
C SER A 963 -22.94 -36.31 55.96
N GLN A 964 -23.81 -37.29 56.24
CA GLN A 964 -23.49 -38.72 56.02
C GLN A 964 -24.66 -39.68 55.69
N THR A 965 -25.79 -39.23 55.10
CA THR A 965 -26.92 -40.16 54.89
C THR A 965 -27.53 -40.07 53.48
N PRO A 966 -27.67 -41.18 52.72
CA PRO A 966 -28.36 -41.19 51.43
C PRO A 966 -29.81 -40.69 51.55
N ILE A 967 -30.31 -39.98 50.52
CA ILE A 967 -31.66 -39.37 50.49
C ILE A 967 -32.79 -40.35 50.84
N TYR A 968 -32.66 -41.62 50.46
CA TYR A 968 -33.66 -42.66 50.77
C TYR A 968 -33.79 -42.94 52.28
N THR A 969 -32.70 -42.77 53.04
CA THR A 969 -32.69 -42.92 54.50
C THR A 969 -33.25 -41.68 55.21
N LEU A 970 -33.21 -40.51 54.57
CA LEU A 970 -33.77 -39.26 55.13
C LEU A 970 -35.30 -39.32 55.17
N VAL A 971 -35.93 -39.82 54.10
CA VAL A 971 -37.40 -40.05 54.05
C VAL A 971 -37.80 -41.15 55.04
N ALA A 972 -36.99 -42.22 55.14
CA ALA A 972 -37.21 -43.27 56.14
C ALA A 972 -37.05 -42.76 57.59
N ASN A 973 -36.11 -41.85 57.88
CA ASN A 973 -35.93 -41.29 59.23
C ASN A 973 -36.99 -40.25 59.61
N VAL A 974 -37.49 -39.47 58.65
CA VAL A 974 -38.63 -38.55 58.89
C VAL A 974 -39.93 -39.34 59.13
N LEU A 975 -40.14 -40.46 58.43
CA LEU A 975 -41.27 -41.36 58.68
C LEU A 975 -41.07 -42.25 59.93
N ASN A 976 -39.85 -42.67 60.24
CA ASN A 976 -39.53 -43.49 61.43
C ASN A 976 -39.47 -42.66 62.74
N HIS A 977 -39.35 -41.33 62.68
CA HIS A 977 -39.48 -40.44 63.83
C HIS A 977 -40.91 -39.90 64.06
N ALA A 978 -41.90 -40.51 63.41
CA ALA A 978 -43.31 -40.39 63.76
C ALA A 978 -43.80 -41.35 64.89
N PRO A 979 -43.06 -41.52 66.02
CA PRO A 979 -43.72 -41.93 67.26
C PRO A 979 -43.44 -40.99 68.44
N ILE A 980 -43.74 -39.69 68.30
CA ILE A 980 -44.08 -38.81 69.46
C ILE A 980 -45.59 -38.90 69.75
N LEU A 981 -46.12 -40.12 69.73
CA LEU A 981 -47.46 -40.46 70.24
C LEU A 981 -47.45 -41.73 71.12
N LYS A 982 -46.27 -42.21 71.55
CA LYS A 982 -46.13 -43.34 72.46
C LYS A 982 -45.11 -43.10 73.58
N TRP A 983 -45.19 -41.92 74.21
CA TRP A 983 -44.68 -41.69 75.56
C TRP A 983 -45.79 -41.16 76.49
N ILE A 984 -46.98 -41.75 76.35
CA ILE A 984 -47.99 -41.83 77.41
C ILE A 984 -48.24 -43.33 77.62
N ASN A 985 -47.87 -43.81 78.80
CA ASN A 985 -48.07 -45.13 79.41
C ASN A 985 -47.16 -46.32 79.00
N ASN A 986 -46.14 -46.52 79.83
CA ASN A 986 -45.68 -47.79 80.42
C ASN A 986 -45.70 -49.08 79.58
N GLY A 987 -44.49 -49.57 79.27
CA GLY A 987 -44.06 -50.90 79.72
C GLY A 987 -44.21 -52.08 78.75
N LYS A 988 -43.03 -52.62 78.38
CA LYS A 988 -42.72 -54.01 77.96
C LYS A 988 -42.75 -54.37 76.46
N ALA A 989 -41.52 -54.63 75.99
CA ALA A 989 -41.00 -55.78 75.22
C ALA A 989 -41.76 -56.34 74.00
N GLY A 990 -41.05 -56.41 72.87
CA GLY A 990 -41.35 -57.30 71.75
C GLY A 990 -40.50 -57.00 70.51
N THR A 991 -39.58 -57.91 70.17
CA THR A 991 -38.77 -57.94 68.94
C THR A 991 -39.64 -58.12 67.68
N LEU A 992 -39.24 -57.51 66.56
CA LEU A 992 -39.82 -57.73 65.21
C LEU A 992 -38.90 -58.64 64.36
N PRO A 993 -39.45 -59.62 63.59
CA PRO A 993 -38.69 -60.48 62.67
C PRO A 993 -38.65 -59.98 61.21
N THR A 994 -37.81 -60.70 60.45
CA THR A 994 -37.30 -60.58 59.07
C THR A 994 -38.28 -60.54 57.89
N GLY A 995 -37.90 -59.78 56.83
CA GLY A 995 -37.95 -60.19 55.41
C GLY A 995 -39.14 -59.71 54.55
N ILE A 996 -38.86 -58.95 53.47
CA ILE A 996 -39.47 -58.99 52.11
C ILE A 996 -38.63 -58.08 51.18
N SER A 997 -38.25 -58.62 50.02
CA SER A 997 -37.57 -57.98 48.89
C SER A 997 -38.56 -57.25 47.97
N HIS A 998 -38.11 -56.31 47.11
CA HIS A 998 -38.69 -56.09 45.77
C HIS A 998 -37.69 -55.40 44.82
N ASN A 999 -37.61 -55.97 43.60
CA ASN A 999 -36.89 -55.51 42.41
C ASN A 999 -37.55 -54.28 41.78
N ILE A 1000 -36.75 -53.42 41.12
CA ILE A 1000 -37.23 -52.57 40.02
C ILE A 1000 -36.18 -52.61 38.90
N SER A 1001 -36.59 -53.13 37.74
CA SER A 1001 -35.89 -53.03 36.46
C SER A 1001 -36.52 -51.96 35.56
N GLU A 1002 -35.72 -51.53 34.59
CA GLU A 1002 -35.80 -50.39 33.67
C GLU A 1002 -37.12 -50.13 32.91
N GLY A 1003 -37.30 -48.86 32.47
CA GLY A 1003 -37.90 -48.60 31.17
C GLY A 1003 -38.93 -47.47 31.10
N THR A 1004 -38.44 -46.29 30.75
CA THR A 1004 -39.13 -45.21 30.00
C THR A 1004 -40.42 -44.60 30.57
N GLY A 1005 -40.30 -43.35 31.01
CA GLY A 1005 -41.23 -42.31 30.57
C GLY A 1005 -42.15 -41.74 31.64
N GLY A 1006 -41.77 -40.55 32.14
CA GLY A 1006 -42.70 -39.57 32.69
C GLY A 1006 -43.08 -39.78 34.16
N PHE A 1007 -42.26 -39.26 35.07
CA PHE A 1007 -42.69 -39.04 36.45
C PHE A 1007 -43.64 -37.83 36.50
N CYS A 1008 -44.93 -38.13 36.65
CA CYS A 1008 -45.73 -37.45 37.67
C CYS A 1008 -45.36 -38.04 39.05
N ILE A 1009 -45.52 -37.27 40.13
CA ILE A 1009 -46.30 -37.66 41.32
C ILE A 1009 -46.47 -36.44 42.24
N ARG A 1010 -47.64 -36.47 42.89
CA ARG A 1010 -48.30 -35.54 43.82
C ARG A 1010 -47.50 -35.10 45.03
#